data_AF-A0A6L8A0B7-F1
#
_entry.id   AF-A0A6L8A0B7-F1
#
_cell.length_a   1.000
_cell.length_b   1.000
_cell.length_c   1.000
_cell.angle_alpha   90.00
_cell.angle_beta   90.00
_cell.angle_gamma   90.00
#
_symmetry.space_group_name_H-M   'P 1'
#
loop_
_entity.id
_entity.type
_entity.pdbx_description
1 polymer ?
#
loop_
_entity_poly.entity_id
_entity_poly.type
_entity_poly.pdbx_seq_one_letter_code
_entity_poly.pdbx_strand_id
1 'polypeptide(L)'
;MAVLDDDLRTVDGTLTEGDGGLWSPSKKVSAGAPRDIQSRYEQERARADAAEARCEELRQAEVAARSDAGYWKWHFKSCRHRLSEAEEETKRLHRAAKGVPSLQAEVARLTTLLSEAGIESRETGKVETLRKEVPRLRRSLATQSGKGTTGEARQTRPVPEQARRSEDTIRTLRKEVARLNREVVRRDKEIIRLNERVGKEKERTEGVRETAKKLSQDSLRLYREIGFLRDAEARSAKLSDENFWLRHALDVSRYGQKKLTARIAKLRAAGATLTKLPFDEAAHLRNILRRSRRQKTAIARLGKENARLRKALKAAKAGREAAEARVAVLRTARKALSKKLSGMDAELRRVLRRSRRQKSTIKSLAGENARLRRIAQRARNRVEALEADIARLRSSGAVLSRRLYGRKSEQQKKPRSGRKRGQQRGAPGHGRTQRPGLDERPEELEVPEEARVCGRCGQPYAPNGAEVSTLIEIEVIVFKRVISRERLRRTCSCMSSPAEVTVPPAPRLFVRTPYGISFWARFLFEHCACFRPVRRIAAWFTSQGLAVSPGTLANSRKRFVALFESLYEAILAHQNTAALRHADETSWRVQELRGEDNSGRAWLWTSVSRDAVCFHIDASRSAEAALKLFAEALPGTIIVCDRYSAYKRLVRLLGDKAILAYCWAHQRRDFIDAAAGQPRLEQWCQGWVGRIAAIYDLNRERLKHYDPGRKRQTAAFRKATRKLKKALDRLFDQAESELADLPDHAREARALRSLLNHREGLCVFVDKPQTPMDNNEAERILRAPAIGRGLSHGSDSEDGARFTAIMYSVVSTLLMNGIDVLRWLEAWLTACAENGGKPPDDLSPWLPWSMSEARRREFTARG
;
A
#
# COMPACT_ATOMS: atom_id res chain seq x y z
N MET A 1 -29.08 10.87 -6.44
CA MET A 1 -29.93 9.67 -6.43
C MET A 1 -30.52 9.56 -5.04
N ALA A 2 -31.69 10.16 -4.91
CA ALA A 2 -32.41 10.44 -3.67
C ALA A 2 -33.26 9.24 -3.20
N VAL A 3 -34.05 9.50 -2.14
CA VAL A 3 -35.20 8.75 -1.58
C VAL A 3 -34.80 7.53 -0.71
N LEU A 4 -35.25 7.33 0.54
CA LEU A 4 -36.49 7.71 1.24
C LEU A 4 -36.25 7.94 2.75
N ASP A 5 -36.93 8.97 3.26
CA ASP A 5 -37.34 9.22 4.65
C ASP A 5 -38.84 9.57 4.54
N ASP A 6 -39.71 8.87 5.26
CA ASP A 6 -41.00 9.31 5.85
C ASP A 6 -41.83 8.08 6.25
N ASP A 7 -42.23 8.02 7.52
CA ASP A 7 -43.66 8.06 7.87
C ASP A 7 -43.84 8.14 9.40
N LEU A 8 -44.38 9.28 9.81
CA LEU A 8 -44.87 9.64 11.12
C LEU A 8 -46.41 9.54 11.12
N ARG A 9 -46.96 9.27 12.32
CA ARG A 9 -48.26 9.74 12.88
C ARG A 9 -49.49 8.81 12.93
N THR A 10 -49.96 8.73 14.19
CA THR A 10 -51.33 8.86 14.72
C THR A 10 -52.39 7.80 14.43
N VAL A 11 -52.88 7.17 15.50
CA VAL A 11 -54.33 7.02 15.77
C VAL A 11 -54.57 7.18 17.28
N ASP A 12 -55.40 8.17 17.63
CA ASP A 12 -56.07 8.39 18.91
C ASP A 12 -57.27 7.43 19.06
N GLY A 13 -57.62 7.05 20.29
CA GLY A 13 -58.83 6.30 20.59
C GLY A 13 -59.09 6.11 22.09
N THR A 14 -59.88 7.03 22.66
CA THR A 14 -60.48 7.02 24.00
C THR A 14 -61.68 6.05 24.13
N LEU A 15 -62.14 5.85 25.39
CA LEU A 15 -63.35 5.16 25.93
C LEU A 15 -63.00 3.84 26.66
N THR A 16 -63.43 3.48 27.87
CA THR A 16 -64.42 3.99 28.85
C THR A 16 -64.23 3.24 30.20
N GLU A 17 -64.70 3.86 31.29
CA GLU A 17 -64.88 3.30 32.64
C GLU A 17 -65.93 2.18 32.71
N GLY A 18 -65.89 1.34 33.77
CA GLY A 18 -66.91 0.33 34.06
C GLY A 18 -66.63 -0.53 35.30
N ASP A 19 -67.39 -0.21 36.35
CA ASP A 19 -67.49 -0.73 37.72
C ASP A 19 -67.43 -2.25 38.01
N GLY A 20 -67.01 -2.55 39.26
CA GLY A 20 -67.86 -3.29 40.21
C GLY A 20 -67.51 -4.75 40.56
N GLY A 21 -67.32 -5.04 41.86
CA GLY A 21 -67.56 -6.40 42.40
C GLY A 21 -66.71 -6.87 43.58
N LEU A 22 -67.30 -6.83 44.78
CA LEU A 22 -66.80 -7.30 46.08
C LEU A 22 -66.41 -8.79 46.14
N TRP A 23 -65.40 -9.14 46.95
CA TRP A 23 -65.52 -10.14 48.05
C TRP A 23 -64.28 -10.17 48.98
N SER A 24 -64.55 -10.19 50.30
CA SER A 24 -63.71 -10.65 51.41
C SER A 24 -64.71 -11.20 52.45
N PRO A 25 -64.47 -12.28 53.24
CA PRO A 25 -63.28 -12.44 54.09
C PRO A 25 -62.84 -13.90 54.48
N SER A 26 -61.68 -13.99 55.14
CA SER A 26 -61.31 -14.97 56.21
C SER A 26 -61.31 -16.49 55.96
N LYS A 27 -60.12 -17.10 55.96
CA LYS A 27 -59.62 -17.92 57.09
C LYS A 27 -58.18 -18.43 56.85
N LYS A 28 -57.37 -18.29 57.90
CA LYS A 28 -56.06 -18.91 58.09
C LYS A 28 -56.19 -20.44 57.95
N VAL A 29 -55.24 -21.07 57.25
CA VAL A 29 -54.36 -22.15 57.75
C VAL A 29 -53.44 -22.57 56.59
N SER A 30 -52.15 -22.35 56.84
CA SER A 30 -50.95 -22.98 56.26
C SER A 30 -51.04 -23.78 54.95
N ALA A 31 -50.36 -23.27 53.92
CA ALA A 31 -49.19 -23.91 53.30
C ALA A 31 -48.79 -23.08 52.07
N GLY A 32 -47.80 -22.20 52.26
CA GLY A 32 -47.32 -21.31 51.20
C GLY A 32 -46.48 -22.06 50.16
N ALA A 33 -46.94 -22.04 48.91
CA ALA A 33 -46.09 -22.23 47.73
C ALA A 33 -46.32 -21.01 46.78
N PRO A 34 -45.27 -20.24 46.39
CA PRO A 34 -45.47 -18.91 45.83
C PRO A 34 -45.63 -18.93 44.30
N ARG A 35 -46.70 -18.31 43.79
CA ARG A 35 -46.91 -17.97 42.36
C ARG A 35 -45.74 -17.18 41.72
N ASP A 36 -44.85 -16.57 42.51
CA ASP A 36 -43.65 -15.85 42.06
C ASP A 36 -42.49 -16.78 41.66
N ILE A 37 -42.43 -18.02 42.19
CA ILE A 37 -41.46 -19.02 41.73
C ILE A 37 -41.89 -19.56 40.36
N GLN A 38 -43.18 -19.83 40.16
CA GLN A 38 -43.73 -20.22 38.88
C GLN A 38 -43.47 -19.13 37.83
N SER A 39 -43.73 -17.86 38.16
CA SER A 39 -43.48 -16.72 37.26
C SER A 39 -41.99 -16.48 36.95
N ARG A 40 -41.07 -16.59 37.93
CA ARG A 40 -39.62 -16.54 37.66
C ARG A 40 -39.10 -17.76 36.92
N TYR A 41 -39.66 -18.94 37.18
CA TYR A 41 -39.35 -20.16 36.45
C TYR A 41 -39.85 -20.05 35.02
N GLU A 42 -41.04 -19.50 34.79
CA GLU A 42 -41.61 -19.19 33.48
C GLU A 42 -40.84 -18.08 32.76
N GLN A 43 -40.34 -17.05 33.46
CA GLN A 43 -39.47 -16.01 32.87
C GLN A 43 -38.08 -16.55 32.52
N GLU A 44 -37.47 -17.38 33.36
CA GLU A 44 -36.17 -17.98 33.07
C GLU A 44 -36.29 -19.12 32.04
N ARG A 45 -37.43 -19.84 32.00
CA ARG A 45 -37.81 -20.78 30.94
C ARG A 45 -38.05 -20.03 29.63
N ALA A 46 -38.80 -18.93 29.63
CA ALA A 46 -38.97 -18.08 28.45
C ALA A 46 -37.63 -17.48 27.98
N ARG A 47 -36.69 -17.16 28.89
CA ARG A 47 -35.32 -16.74 28.53
C ARG A 47 -34.48 -17.88 27.96
N ALA A 48 -34.67 -19.11 28.44
CA ALA A 48 -34.02 -20.30 27.91
C ALA A 48 -34.59 -20.65 26.52
N ASP A 49 -35.91 -20.67 26.38
CA ASP A 49 -36.64 -20.90 25.13
C ASP A 49 -36.31 -19.80 24.10
N ALA A 50 -36.20 -18.53 24.52
CA ALA A 50 -35.74 -17.43 23.66
C ALA A 50 -34.26 -17.55 23.27
N ALA A 51 -33.40 -18.05 24.17
CA ALA A 51 -32.01 -18.34 23.84
C ALA A 51 -31.88 -19.53 22.86
N GLU A 52 -32.78 -20.51 22.96
CA GLU A 52 -32.85 -21.66 22.05
C GLU A 52 -33.41 -21.27 20.69
N ALA A 53 -34.48 -20.48 20.64
CA ALA A 53 -35.00 -19.86 19.42
C ALA A 53 -33.94 -18.99 18.73
N ARG A 54 -33.19 -18.18 19.50
CA ARG A 54 -32.08 -17.40 18.96
C ARG A 54 -30.91 -18.25 18.47
N CYS A 55 -30.65 -19.40 19.10
CA CYS A 55 -29.69 -20.38 18.58
C CYS A 55 -30.16 -20.96 17.24
N GLU A 56 -31.46 -21.22 17.09
CA GLU A 56 -32.03 -21.76 15.86
C GLU A 56 -32.01 -20.72 14.72
N GLU A 57 -32.34 -19.45 14.99
CA GLU A 57 -32.15 -18.34 14.05
C GLU A 57 -30.68 -18.20 13.61
N LEU A 58 -29.74 -18.31 14.55
CA LEU A 58 -28.32 -18.24 14.25
C LEU A 58 -27.82 -19.49 13.49
N ARG A 59 -28.40 -20.68 13.71
CA ARG A 59 -28.13 -21.88 12.91
C ARG A 59 -28.65 -21.73 11.48
N GLN A 60 -29.85 -21.18 11.30
CA GLN A 60 -30.36 -20.88 9.97
C GLN A 60 -29.48 -19.86 9.25
N ALA A 61 -28.98 -18.84 9.97
CA ALA A 61 -28.00 -17.88 9.45
C ALA A 61 -26.62 -18.52 9.18
N GLU A 62 -26.18 -19.49 9.99
CA GLU A 62 -24.95 -20.27 9.79
C GLU A 62 -25.08 -21.18 8.55
N VAL A 63 -26.22 -21.85 8.36
CA VAL A 63 -26.51 -22.66 7.17
C VAL A 63 -26.54 -21.80 5.91
N ALA A 64 -27.18 -20.63 5.96
CA ALA A 64 -27.15 -19.65 4.88
C ALA A 64 -25.71 -19.15 4.60
N ALA A 65 -24.93 -18.84 5.65
CA ALA A 65 -23.54 -18.40 5.53
C ALA A 65 -22.60 -19.52 5.02
N ARG A 66 -22.87 -20.79 5.35
CA ARG A 66 -22.15 -21.97 4.83
C ARG A 66 -22.50 -22.23 3.36
N SER A 67 -23.76 -22.03 2.97
CA SER A 67 -24.19 -22.06 1.57
C SER A 67 -23.48 -20.96 0.76
N ASP A 68 -23.45 -19.73 1.27
CA ASP A 68 -22.68 -18.62 0.69
C ASP A 68 -21.18 -18.93 0.62
N ALA A 69 -20.59 -19.46 1.69
CA ALA A 69 -19.18 -19.87 1.69
C ALA A 69 -18.89 -20.98 0.66
N GLY A 70 -19.83 -21.91 0.47
CA GLY A 70 -19.82 -22.93 -0.58
C GLY A 70 -19.88 -22.33 -1.98
N TYR A 71 -20.81 -21.39 -2.22
CA TYR A 71 -20.96 -20.64 -3.46
C TYR A 71 -19.67 -19.88 -3.83
N TRP A 72 -19.06 -19.16 -2.88
CA TRP A 72 -17.81 -18.44 -3.10
C TRP A 72 -16.60 -19.37 -3.29
N LYS A 73 -16.60 -20.55 -2.64
CA LYS A 73 -15.58 -21.60 -2.85
C LYS A 73 -15.67 -22.21 -4.26
N TRP A 74 -16.88 -22.45 -4.76
CA TRP A 74 -17.11 -22.90 -6.13
C TRP A 74 -16.71 -21.82 -7.16
N HIS A 75 -17.11 -20.57 -6.95
CA HIS A 75 -16.74 -19.43 -7.81
C HIS A 75 -15.21 -19.22 -7.84
N PHE A 76 -14.54 -19.36 -6.71
CA PHE A 76 -13.07 -19.32 -6.64
C PHE A 76 -12.42 -20.46 -7.43
N LYS A 77 -12.93 -21.70 -7.31
CA LYS A 77 -12.41 -22.86 -8.07
C LYS A 77 -12.59 -22.66 -9.58
N SER A 78 -13.75 -22.13 -10.00
CA SER A 78 -14.04 -21.77 -11.39
C SER A 78 -13.12 -20.64 -11.90
N CYS A 79 -12.89 -19.59 -11.10
CA CYS A 79 -11.98 -18.49 -11.46
C CYS A 79 -10.51 -18.95 -11.55
N ARG A 80 -10.09 -19.91 -10.71
CA ARG A 80 -8.75 -20.52 -10.75
C ARG A 80 -8.56 -21.42 -11.96
N HIS A 81 -9.60 -22.15 -12.37
CA HIS A 81 -9.56 -22.98 -13.58
C HIS A 81 -9.42 -22.12 -14.84
N ARG A 82 -10.24 -21.07 -14.98
CA ARG A 82 -10.16 -20.10 -16.10
C ARG A 82 -8.79 -19.39 -16.16
N LEU A 83 -8.18 -19.10 -15.01
CA LEU A 83 -6.82 -18.56 -14.95
C LEU A 83 -5.78 -19.56 -15.50
N SER A 84 -5.89 -20.84 -15.11
CA SER A 84 -5.02 -21.91 -15.60
C SER A 84 -5.16 -22.15 -17.10
N GLU A 85 -6.38 -22.09 -17.64
CA GLU A 85 -6.64 -22.21 -19.08
C GLU A 85 -6.03 -21.04 -19.86
N ALA A 86 -6.18 -19.81 -19.35
CA ALA A 86 -5.58 -18.63 -19.97
C ALA A 86 -4.03 -18.66 -19.95
N GLU A 87 -3.44 -19.20 -18.88
CA GLU A 87 -1.99 -19.44 -18.79
C GLU A 87 -1.52 -20.52 -19.78
N GLU A 88 -2.28 -21.60 -19.96
CA GLU A 88 -1.93 -22.67 -20.90
C GLU A 88 -2.11 -22.25 -22.36
N GLU A 89 -3.15 -21.46 -22.66
CA GLU A 89 -3.35 -20.86 -23.99
C GLU A 89 -2.25 -19.85 -24.33
N THR A 90 -1.78 -19.09 -23.33
CA THR A 90 -0.59 -18.26 -23.47
C THR A 90 0.61 -19.14 -23.84
N LYS A 91 0.84 -20.28 -23.18
CA LYS A 91 1.92 -21.21 -23.54
C LYS A 91 1.74 -21.82 -24.93
N ARG A 92 0.51 -22.11 -25.38
CA ARG A 92 0.21 -22.60 -26.74
C ARG A 92 0.53 -21.56 -27.80
N LEU A 93 0.13 -20.30 -27.60
CA LEU A 93 0.52 -19.19 -28.50
C LEU A 93 2.03 -18.96 -28.53
N HIS A 94 2.74 -19.19 -27.42
CA HIS A 94 4.20 -19.20 -27.40
C HIS A 94 4.79 -20.35 -28.23
N ARG A 95 4.17 -21.54 -28.23
CA ARG A 95 4.59 -22.67 -29.09
C ARG A 95 4.30 -22.39 -30.57
N ALA A 96 3.16 -21.78 -30.91
CA ALA A 96 2.84 -21.36 -32.27
C ALA A 96 3.84 -20.31 -32.82
N ALA A 97 4.30 -19.39 -31.98
CA ALA A 97 5.38 -18.45 -32.33
C ALA A 97 6.74 -19.13 -32.60
N LYS A 98 6.96 -20.38 -32.14
CA LYS A 98 8.16 -21.17 -32.49
C LYS A 98 8.10 -21.75 -33.92
N GLY A 99 6.93 -21.81 -34.54
CA GLY A 99 6.67 -22.49 -35.82
C GLY A 99 6.76 -21.62 -37.07
N VAL A 100 7.29 -20.39 -36.98
CA VAL A 100 7.49 -19.55 -38.17
C VAL A 100 8.63 -20.16 -39.02
N PRO A 101 8.40 -20.52 -40.30
CA PRO A 101 9.39 -21.20 -41.15
C PRO A 101 10.75 -20.47 -41.23
N SER A 102 11.84 -21.23 -41.26
CA SER A 102 13.20 -20.73 -41.01
C SER A 102 13.71 -19.76 -42.10
N LEU A 103 14.31 -18.66 -41.66
CA LEU A 103 15.08 -17.70 -42.47
C LEU A 103 16.15 -18.34 -43.36
N GLN A 104 16.66 -19.52 -42.99
CA GLN A 104 17.76 -20.16 -43.71
C GLN A 104 17.37 -20.57 -45.13
N ALA A 105 16.14 -21.05 -45.34
CA ALA A 105 15.67 -21.46 -46.66
C ALA A 105 15.52 -20.27 -47.62
N GLU A 106 15.01 -19.14 -47.11
CA GLU A 106 14.75 -17.98 -47.97
C GLU A 106 16.00 -17.13 -48.23
N VAL A 107 16.89 -17.01 -47.25
CA VAL A 107 18.19 -16.35 -47.44
C VAL A 107 19.02 -17.12 -48.48
N ALA A 108 18.98 -18.46 -48.47
CA ALA A 108 19.61 -19.26 -49.52
C ALA A 108 19.03 -18.94 -50.91
N ARG A 109 17.69 -18.94 -51.05
CA ARG A 109 17.00 -18.64 -52.31
C ARG A 109 17.30 -17.25 -52.86
N LEU A 110 17.34 -16.23 -51.99
CA LEU A 110 17.63 -14.84 -52.39
C LEU A 110 19.11 -14.63 -52.72
N THR A 111 20.01 -15.36 -52.07
CA THR A 111 21.44 -15.34 -52.38
C THR A 111 21.70 -15.94 -53.77
N THR A 112 21.00 -17.04 -54.11
CA THR A 112 21.01 -17.62 -55.46
C THR A 112 20.52 -16.62 -56.52
N LEU A 113 19.37 -15.98 -56.30
CA LEU A 113 18.81 -14.98 -57.22
C LEU A 113 19.72 -13.75 -57.43
N LEU A 114 20.46 -13.33 -56.39
CA LEU A 114 21.42 -12.22 -56.49
C LEU A 114 22.71 -12.62 -57.20
N SER A 115 23.11 -13.89 -57.07
CA SER A 115 24.26 -14.48 -57.78
C SER A 115 23.95 -14.66 -59.28
N GLU A 116 22.77 -15.17 -59.62
CA GLU A 116 22.28 -15.31 -61.01
C GLU A 116 22.20 -13.96 -61.75
N ALA A 117 22.06 -12.85 -61.03
CA ALA A 117 22.02 -11.49 -61.60
C ALA A 117 23.42 -10.88 -61.89
N GLY A 118 24.51 -11.62 -61.65
CA GLY A 118 25.88 -11.22 -62.01
C GLY A 118 26.47 -10.08 -61.17
N ILE A 119 26.09 -9.99 -59.89
CA ILE A 119 26.61 -9.00 -58.94
C ILE A 119 27.73 -9.65 -58.10
N GLU A 120 28.98 -9.59 -58.55
CA GLU A 120 30.12 -10.15 -57.80
C GLU A 120 31.19 -9.12 -57.41
N SER A 121 31.52 -9.08 -56.11
CA SER A 121 32.83 -9.51 -55.56
C SER A 121 33.10 -8.92 -54.16
N ARG A 122 32.42 -7.84 -53.76
CA ARG A 122 32.54 -7.25 -52.40
C ARG A 122 31.29 -7.38 -51.53
N GLU A 123 30.15 -7.76 -52.10
CA GLU A 123 28.85 -7.80 -51.39
C GLU A 123 28.40 -9.21 -50.97
N THR A 124 28.83 -10.27 -51.67
CA THR A 124 28.59 -11.67 -51.31
C THR A 124 29.36 -12.09 -50.04
N GLY A 125 30.58 -11.58 -49.84
CA GLY A 125 31.39 -11.87 -48.64
C GLY A 125 30.77 -11.40 -47.32
N LYS A 126 29.99 -10.30 -47.32
CA LYS A 126 29.33 -9.79 -46.11
C LYS A 126 28.06 -10.58 -45.75
N VAL A 127 27.40 -11.21 -46.72
CA VAL A 127 26.27 -12.13 -46.51
C VAL A 127 26.77 -13.48 -45.96
N GLU A 128 27.91 -13.98 -46.44
CA GLU A 128 28.57 -15.18 -45.92
C GLU A 128 29.07 -14.98 -44.47
N THR A 129 29.46 -13.75 -44.11
CA THR A 129 29.86 -13.38 -42.74
C THR A 129 28.68 -13.50 -41.76
N LEU A 130 27.49 -13.03 -42.15
CA LEU A 130 26.26 -13.18 -41.35
C LEU A 130 25.82 -14.64 -41.23
N ARG A 131 26.04 -15.47 -42.25
CA ARG A 131 25.78 -16.92 -42.22
C ARG A 131 26.63 -17.64 -41.17
N LYS A 132 27.88 -17.19 -40.95
CA LYS A 132 28.84 -17.78 -40.00
C LYS A 132 28.66 -17.31 -38.55
N GLU A 133 28.11 -16.12 -38.30
CA GLU A 133 27.91 -15.58 -36.94
C GLU A 133 26.69 -16.17 -36.20
N VAL A 134 25.64 -16.54 -36.92
CA VAL A 134 24.37 -17.04 -36.34
C VAL A 134 24.54 -18.29 -35.45
N PRO A 135 25.38 -19.29 -35.78
CA PRO A 135 25.64 -20.43 -34.90
C PRO A 135 26.53 -20.11 -33.68
N ARG A 136 27.41 -19.09 -33.76
CA ARG A 136 28.25 -18.66 -32.62
C ARG A 136 27.42 -17.96 -31.54
N LEU A 137 26.48 -17.11 -31.93
CA LEU A 137 25.53 -16.47 -31.01
C LEU A 137 24.62 -17.48 -30.29
N ARG A 138 24.25 -18.59 -30.96
CA ARG A 138 23.50 -19.69 -30.32
C ARG A 138 24.30 -20.45 -29.26
N ARG A 139 25.60 -20.68 -29.49
CA ARG A 139 26.46 -21.43 -28.55
C ARG A 139 26.80 -20.62 -27.30
N SER A 140 27.04 -19.32 -27.42
CA SER A 140 27.29 -18.44 -26.26
C SER A 140 26.08 -18.29 -25.32
N LEU A 141 24.86 -18.52 -25.80
CA LEU A 141 23.64 -18.49 -24.99
C LEU A 141 23.28 -19.84 -24.32
N ALA A 142 23.79 -20.96 -24.81
CA ALA A 142 23.57 -22.27 -24.19
C ALA A 142 24.35 -22.42 -22.87
N THR A 143 25.54 -21.81 -22.79
CA THR A 143 26.47 -21.93 -21.65
C THR A 143 26.03 -21.18 -20.39
N GLN A 144 25.04 -20.29 -20.46
CA GLN A 144 24.48 -19.59 -19.30
C GLN A 144 23.26 -20.28 -18.67
N SER A 145 22.85 -21.45 -19.18
CA SER A 145 21.67 -22.17 -18.69
C SER A 145 21.97 -23.42 -17.86
N GLY A 146 23.25 -23.71 -17.59
CA GLY A 146 23.69 -24.89 -16.85
C GLY A 146 24.44 -24.56 -15.57
N LYS A 147 23.72 -24.36 -14.45
CA LYS A 147 24.10 -24.67 -13.05
C LYS A 147 22.82 -24.65 -12.19
N GLY A 148 22.57 -25.75 -11.44
CA GLY A 148 21.38 -26.00 -10.60
C GLY A 148 21.28 -25.04 -9.39
N THR A 149 20.27 -25.07 -8.51
CA THR A 149 19.48 -26.19 -7.95
C THR A 149 18.25 -25.65 -7.16
N THR A 150 17.23 -26.52 -7.00
CA THR A 150 16.26 -26.65 -5.87
C THR A 150 15.26 -25.52 -5.50
N GLY A 151 13.97 -25.90 -5.49
CA GLY A 151 13.01 -25.52 -4.43
C GLY A 151 12.15 -24.26 -4.62
N GLU A 152 10.87 -24.47 -4.96
CA GLU A 152 9.73 -23.57 -4.78
C GLU A 152 9.59 -22.28 -5.66
N ALA A 153 8.33 -21.96 -5.94
CA ALA A 153 7.81 -20.86 -6.77
C ALA A 153 8.09 -20.92 -8.29
N ARG A 154 7.16 -21.52 -9.05
CA ARG A 154 6.97 -21.26 -10.50
C ARG A 154 6.50 -19.81 -10.70
N GLN A 155 7.41 -18.86 -10.63
CA GLN A 155 7.23 -17.56 -11.26
C GLN A 155 7.45 -17.71 -12.76
N THR A 156 6.55 -17.10 -13.53
CA THR A 156 6.57 -17.02 -15.00
C THR A 156 7.95 -16.61 -15.50
N ARG A 157 8.71 -17.54 -16.09
CA ARG A 157 9.91 -17.21 -16.87
C ARG A 157 9.53 -16.17 -17.92
N PRO A 158 10.24 -15.04 -18.03
CA PRO A 158 9.77 -13.94 -18.82
C PRO A 158 9.93 -14.26 -20.32
N VAL A 159 9.17 -13.53 -21.13
CA VAL A 159 9.07 -13.56 -22.60
C VAL A 159 10.20 -12.81 -23.38
N PRO A 160 11.36 -12.33 -22.84
CA PRO A 160 12.19 -11.41 -23.60
C PRO A 160 13.02 -12.06 -24.71
N GLU A 161 13.39 -13.34 -24.63
CA GLU A 161 14.47 -13.84 -25.49
C GLU A 161 14.03 -14.09 -26.94
N GLN A 162 12.78 -14.45 -27.19
CA GLN A 162 12.31 -14.85 -28.52
C GLN A 162 11.62 -13.71 -29.29
N ALA A 163 10.98 -12.76 -28.58
CA ALA A 163 10.57 -11.49 -29.18
C ALA A 163 11.78 -10.69 -29.69
N ARG A 164 12.91 -10.72 -28.96
CA ARG A 164 14.20 -10.19 -29.42
C ARG A 164 14.66 -10.85 -30.73
N ARG A 165 14.56 -12.18 -30.85
CA ARG A 165 14.95 -12.91 -32.09
C ARG A 165 14.11 -12.51 -33.32
N SER A 166 12.81 -12.28 -33.17
CA SER A 166 11.94 -11.80 -34.26
C SER A 166 12.19 -10.33 -34.60
N GLU A 167 12.44 -9.48 -33.59
CA GLU A 167 12.80 -8.06 -33.80
C GLU A 167 14.16 -7.92 -34.52
N ASP A 168 15.16 -8.72 -34.16
CA ASP A 168 16.48 -8.72 -34.80
C ASP A 168 16.40 -9.15 -36.27
N THR A 169 15.52 -10.11 -36.57
CA THR A 169 15.23 -10.53 -37.94
C THR A 169 14.62 -9.39 -38.76
N ILE A 170 13.57 -8.76 -38.24
CA ILE A 170 12.88 -7.62 -38.88
C ILE A 170 13.85 -6.45 -39.08
N ARG A 171 14.71 -6.18 -38.10
CA ARG A 171 15.75 -5.15 -38.16
C ARG A 171 16.77 -5.43 -39.27
N THR A 172 17.18 -6.69 -39.43
CA THR A 172 18.10 -7.12 -40.49
C THR A 172 17.46 -6.97 -41.88
N LEU A 173 16.22 -7.43 -42.05
CA LEU A 173 15.47 -7.27 -43.31
C LEU A 173 15.24 -5.79 -43.67
N ARG A 174 14.96 -4.92 -42.69
CA ARG A 174 14.84 -3.46 -42.91
C ARG A 174 16.14 -2.84 -43.43
N LYS A 175 17.29 -3.22 -42.85
CA LYS A 175 18.61 -2.76 -43.32
C LYS A 175 18.86 -3.19 -44.77
N GLU A 176 18.46 -4.40 -45.13
CA GLU A 176 18.68 -4.96 -46.47
C GLU A 176 17.78 -4.31 -47.53
N VAL A 177 16.49 -4.09 -47.22
CA VAL A 177 15.59 -3.32 -48.09
C VAL A 177 16.10 -1.90 -48.31
N ALA A 178 16.64 -1.25 -47.27
CA ALA A 178 17.25 0.08 -47.38
C ALA A 178 18.53 0.07 -48.23
N ARG A 179 19.34 -0.99 -48.16
CA ARG A 179 20.53 -1.18 -49.01
C ARG A 179 20.13 -1.30 -50.48
N LEU A 180 19.17 -2.18 -50.80
CA LEU A 180 18.66 -2.36 -52.17
C LEU A 180 18.05 -1.07 -52.74
N ASN A 181 17.34 -0.28 -51.92
CA ASN A 181 16.81 1.03 -52.35
C ASN A 181 17.93 1.98 -52.80
N ARG A 182 19.02 2.09 -52.02
CA ARG A 182 20.17 2.95 -52.39
C ARG A 182 20.83 2.47 -53.67
N GLU A 183 20.95 1.16 -53.86
CA GLU A 183 21.57 0.59 -55.05
C GLU A 183 20.71 0.80 -56.32
N VAL A 184 19.38 0.62 -56.23
CA VAL A 184 18.46 0.94 -57.32
C VAL A 184 18.59 2.42 -57.73
N VAL A 185 18.58 3.33 -56.76
CA VAL A 185 18.74 4.77 -57.04
C VAL A 185 20.09 5.08 -57.71
N ARG A 186 21.17 4.43 -57.26
CA ARG A 186 22.50 4.61 -57.85
C ARG A 186 22.54 4.18 -59.31
N ARG A 187 21.91 3.06 -59.64
CA ARG A 187 21.86 2.50 -61.00
C ARG A 187 20.89 3.24 -61.91
N ASP A 188 19.78 3.76 -61.38
CA ASP A 188 18.90 4.66 -62.14
C ASP A 188 19.64 5.93 -62.59
N LYS A 189 20.51 6.50 -61.74
CA LYS A 189 21.39 7.61 -62.14
C LYS A 189 22.38 7.23 -63.25
N GLU A 190 22.85 5.99 -63.28
CA GLU A 190 23.72 5.47 -64.35
C GLU A 190 22.96 5.39 -65.69
N ILE A 191 21.72 4.90 -65.68
CA ILE A 191 20.84 4.84 -66.85
C ILE A 191 20.58 6.24 -67.41
N ILE A 192 20.34 7.24 -66.56
CA ILE A 192 20.15 8.64 -67.00
C ILE A 192 21.37 9.14 -67.78
N ARG A 193 22.59 8.94 -67.26
CA ARG A 193 23.84 9.34 -67.96
C ARG A 193 24.01 8.61 -69.29
N LEU A 194 23.65 7.32 -69.35
CA LEU A 194 23.72 6.54 -70.59
C LEU A 194 22.69 7.03 -71.63
N ASN A 195 21.48 7.40 -71.20
CA ASN A 195 20.48 8.02 -72.07
C ASN A 195 20.96 9.34 -72.68
N GLU A 196 21.55 10.22 -71.87
CA GLU A 196 22.17 11.47 -72.36
C GLU A 196 23.27 11.19 -73.40
N ARG A 197 24.11 10.18 -73.15
CA ARG A 197 25.16 9.78 -74.11
C ARG A 197 24.58 9.27 -75.41
N VAL A 198 23.56 8.41 -75.36
CA VAL A 198 22.86 7.92 -76.56
C VAL A 198 22.23 9.08 -77.35
N GLY A 199 21.61 10.05 -76.66
CA GLY A 199 21.07 11.26 -77.27
C GLY A 199 22.12 12.08 -78.01
N LYS A 200 23.24 12.38 -77.35
CA LYS A 200 24.37 13.13 -77.94
C LYS A 200 24.96 12.44 -79.17
N GLU A 201 25.17 11.13 -79.12
CA GLU A 201 25.71 10.39 -80.27
C GLU A 201 24.70 10.33 -81.43
N LYS A 202 23.40 10.24 -81.15
CA LYS A 202 22.34 10.29 -82.18
C LYS A 202 22.29 11.64 -82.89
N GLU A 203 22.35 12.73 -82.13
CA GLU A 203 22.39 14.10 -82.66
C GLU A 203 23.62 14.33 -83.56
N ARG A 204 24.80 13.87 -83.11
CA ARG A 204 26.04 13.92 -83.92
C ARG A 204 25.92 13.14 -85.22
N THR A 205 25.34 11.94 -85.20
CA THR A 205 25.12 11.17 -86.44
C THR A 205 24.17 11.87 -87.40
N GLU A 206 23.13 12.54 -86.90
CA GLU A 206 22.18 13.30 -87.73
C GLU A 206 22.84 14.56 -88.33
N GLY A 207 23.67 15.26 -87.56
CA GLY A 207 24.44 16.41 -88.05
C GLY A 207 25.37 16.05 -89.22
N VAL A 208 26.03 14.88 -89.16
CA VAL A 208 26.86 14.38 -90.27
C VAL A 208 26.00 14.04 -91.49
N ARG A 209 24.81 13.48 -91.29
CA ARG A 209 23.85 13.17 -92.38
C ARG A 209 23.39 14.42 -93.10
N GLU A 210 23.01 15.46 -92.36
CA GLU A 210 22.54 16.73 -92.93
C GLU A 210 23.67 17.45 -93.69
N THR A 211 24.89 17.43 -93.14
CA THR A 211 26.07 17.98 -93.83
C THR A 211 26.37 17.24 -95.14
N ALA A 212 26.26 15.91 -95.14
CA ALA A 212 26.43 15.10 -96.35
C ALA A 212 25.36 15.41 -97.42
N LYS A 213 24.12 15.63 -97.00
CA LYS A 213 23.01 16.00 -97.88
C LYS A 213 23.27 17.35 -98.58
N LYS A 214 23.70 18.37 -97.82
CA LYS A 214 24.08 19.69 -98.38
C LYS A 214 25.20 19.57 -99.41
N LEU A 215 26.29 18.87 -99.06
CA LEU A 215 27.41 18.65 -99.99
C LEU A 215 26.97 17.93 -101.27
N SER A 216 26.07 16.96 -101.17
CA SER A 216 25.51 16.29 -102.35
C SER A 216 24.73 17.26 -103.24
N GLN A 217 23.90 18.12 -102.66
CA GLN A 217 23.11 19.11 -103.40
C GLN A 217 24.00 20.18 -104.04
N ASP A 218 25.03 20.63 -103.33
CA ASP A 218 26.01 21.59 -103.86
C ASP A 218 26.78 21.00 -105.03
N SER A 219 27.20 19.73 -104.94
CA SER A 219 27.82 19.04 -106.08
C SER A 219 26.89 18.99 -107.28
N LEU A 220 25.60 18.67 -107.09
CA LEU A 220 24.62 18.68 -108.20
C LEU A 220 24.48 20.07 -108.83
N ARG A 221 24.33 21.13 -108.02
CA ARG A 221 24.26 22.52 -108.52
C ARG A 221 25.48 22.91 -109.35
N LEU A 222 26.68 22.59 -108.85
CA LEU A 222 27.94 22.89 -109.53
C LEU A 222 28.04 22.23 -110.92
N TYR A 223 27.36 21.10 -111.12
CA TYR A 223 27.30 20.42 -112.42
C TYR A 223 26.13 20.87 -113.31
N ARG A 224 25.07 21.46 -112.73
CA ARG A 224 24.00 22.13 -113.50
C ARG A 224 24.53 23.29 -114.32
N GLU A 225 25.44 24.08 -113.75
CA GLU A 225 26.06 25.26 -114.39
C GLU A 225 26.76 24.93 -115.72
N ILE A 226 27.13 23.67 -115.96
CA ILE A 226 27.92 23.25 -117.14
C ILE A 226 27.05 22.49 -118.16
N GLY A 227 25.72 22.47 -117.99
CA GLY A 227 24.79 21.88 -118.95
C GLY A 227 24.81 20.34 -119.05
N PHE A 228 25.47 19.63 -118.13
CA PHE A 228 25.57 18.16 -118.14
C PHE A 228 24.42 17.44 -117.39
N LEU A 229 23.27 18.09 -117.31
CA LEU A 229 22.18 17.80 -116.39
C LEU A 229 21.44 16.47 -116.61
N ARG A 230 21.16 16.09 -117.86
CA ARG A 230 20.21 14.99 -118.13
C ARG A 230 20.70 13.59 -117.70
N ASP A 231 22.01 13.33 -117.70
CA ASP A 231 22.54 12.02 -117.30
C ASP A 231 22.76 11.86 -115.78
N ALA A 232 23.01 12.97 -115.06
CA ALA A 232 23.35 12.93 -113.64
C ALA A 232 22.09 12.85 -112.75
N GLU A 233 21.02 13.56 -113.11
CA GLU A 233 19.76 13.53 -112.36
C GLU A 233 19.03 12.18 -112.50
N ALA A 234 19.16 11.51 -113.66
CA ALA A 234 18.60 10.17 -113.90
C ALA A 234 19.18 9.08 -112.97
N ARG A 235 20.40 9.24 -112.45
CA ARG A 235 21.01 8.31 -111.48
C ARG A 235 20.64 8.61 -110.02
N SER A 236 20.03 9.77 -109.74
CA SER A 236 19.60 10.17 -108.39
C SER A 236 18.18 9.72 -108.02
N ALA A 237 17.38 9.30 -109.01
CA ALA A 237 15.93 9.08 -108.85
C ALA A 237 15.51 7.73 -108.24
N LYS A 238 16.41 7.01 -107.55
CA LYS A 238 16.06 5.87 -106.71
C LYS A 238 16.87 5.94 -105.40
N LEU A 239 16.20 5.73 -104.25
CA LEU A 239 16.70 5.03 -103.04
C LEU A 239 16.76 5.79 -101.70
N SER A 240 16.49 5.02 -100.66
CA SER A 240 16.10 5.37 -99.28
C SER A 240 17.08 4.87 -98.20
N ASP A 241 18.38 4.79 -98.49
CA ASP A 241 19.39 4.28 -97.54
C ASP A 241 20.16 5.43 -96.84
N GLU A 242 20.41 5.32 -95.53
CA GLU A 242 21.05 6.37 -94.73
C GLU A 242 22.52 6.65 -95.11
N ASN A 243 23.20 5.69 -95.77
CA ASN A 243 24.54 5.88 -96.32
C ASN A 243 24.54 6.46 -97.73
N PHE A 244 23.36 6.65 -98.32
CA PHE A 244 23.21 7.08 -99.68
C PHE A 244 23.80 8.46 -99.88
N TRP A 245 23.46 9.46 -99.06
CA TRP A 245 23.92 10.84 -99.30
C TRP A 245 25.45 10.99 -99.38
N LEU A 246 26.19 10.23 -98.56
CA LEU A 246 27.66 10.22 -98.63
C LEU A 246 28.18 9.48 -99.88
N ARG A 247 27.61 8.33 -100.23
CA ARG A 247 27.99 7.57 -101.43
C ARG A 247 27.60 8.31 -102.72
N HIS A 248 26.38 8.79 -102.77
CA HIS A 248 25.80 9.60 -103.83
C HIS A 248 26.60 10.88 -104.05
N ALA A 249 26.94 11.64 -103.00
CA ALA A 249 27.79 12.83 -103.15
C ALA A 249 29.17 12.48 -103.75
N LEU A 250 29.77 11.36 -103.34
CA LEU A 250 31.03 10.87 -103.93
C LEU A 250 30.87 10.47 -105.39
N ASP A 251 29.79 9.78 -105.74
CA ASP A 251 29.54 9.28 -107.10
C ASP A 251 29.22 10.42 -108.06
N VAL A 252 28.37 11.37 -107.66
CA VAL A 252 28.07 12.60 -108.41
C VAL A 252 29.35 13.41 -108.63
N SER A 253 30.16 13.60 -107.59
CA SER A 253 31.44 14.31 -107.69
C SER A 253 32.42 13.62 -108.67
N ARG A 254 32.55 12.28 -108.60
CA ARG A 254 33.41 11.52 -109.53
C ARG A 254 32.93 11.62 -110.97
N TYR A 255 31.62 11.48 -111.19
CA TYR A 255 31.02 11.53 -112.52
C TYR A 255 31.19 12.90 -113.17
N GLY A 256 30.86 13.97 -112.45
CA GLY A 256 30.97 15.32 -112.98
C GLY A 256 32.43 15.71 -113.27
N GLN A 257 33.40 15.26 -112.45
CA GLN A 257 34.83 15.41 -112.79
C GLN A 257 35.20 14.72 -114.10
N LYS A 258 34.71 13.49 -114.33
CA LYS A 258 34.97 12.73 -115.55
C LYS A 258 34.41 13.46 -116.79
N LYS A 259 33.18 13.96 -116.72
CA LYS A 259 32.53 14.71 -117.82
C LYS A 259 33.19 16.07 -118.08
N LEU A 260 33.53 16.84 -117.05
CA LEU A 260 34.31 18.09 -117.20
C LEU A 260 35.61 17.84 -117.95
N THR A 261 36.35 16.82 -117.52
CA THR A 261 37.64 16.48 -118.13
C THR A 261 37.47 16.10 -119.61
N ALA A 262 36.42 15.34 -119.94
CA ALA A 262 36.09 15.00 -121.32
C ALA A 262 35.64 16.21 -122.17
N ARG A 263 34.88 17.16 -121.60
CA ARG A 263 34.48 18.40 -122.30
C ARG A 263 35.68 19.29 -122.59
N ILE A 264 36.58 19.44 -121.61
CA ILE A 264 37.85 20.15 -121.79
C ILE A 264 38.70 19.49 -122.89
N ALA A 265 38.71 18.15 -122.97
CA ALA A 265 39.41 17.43 -124.03
C ALA A 265 38.76 17.62 -125.40
N LYS A 266 37.43 17.58 -125.51
CA LYS A 266 36.70 17.81 -126.78
C LYS A 266 36.92 19.22 -127.33
N LEU A 267 36.88 20.25 -126.47
CA LEU A 267 37.15 21.63 -126.89
C LEU A 267 38.56 21.76 -127.49
N ARG A 268 39.56 21.08 -126.91
CA ARG A 268 40.92 21.04 -127.46
C ARG A 268 41.03 20.32 -128.81
N ALA A 269 40.18 19.34 -129.09
CA ALA A 269 40.22 18.56 -130.33
C ALA A 269 39.54 19.26 -131.52
N ALA A 270 38.59 20.19 -131.28
CA ALA A 270 37.88 20.94 -132.33
C ALA A 270 38.70 22.11 -132.93
N GLY A 271 40.03 22.04 -132.89
CA GLY A 271 40.93 23.10 -133.37
C GLY A 271 40.94 24.39 -132.54
N ALA A 272 40.03 24.52 -131.56
CA ALA A 272 40.04 25.59 -130.57
C ALA A 272 41.05 25.25 -129.45
N THR A 273 42.18 25.93 -129.41
CA THR A 273 43.01 25.94 -128.21
C THR A 273 42.29 26.72 -127.10
N LEU A 274 42.45 26.30 -125.84
CA LEU A 274 41.86 26.98 -124.67
C LEU A 274 42.25 28.48 -124.55
N THR A 275 43.23 28.93 -125.32
CA THR A 275 43.68 30.32 -125.47
C THR A 275 42.95 31.10 -126.57
N LYS A 276 42.26 30.44 -127.50
CA LYS A 276 41.40 31.05 -128.55
C LYS A 276 39.90 31.02 -128.20
N LEU A 277 39.54 30.45 -127.05
CA LEU A 277 38.20 30.61 -126.45
C LEU A 277 38.10 31.96 -125.74
N PRO A 278 36.91 32.58 -125.66
CA PRO A 278 36.70 33.77 -124.85
C PRO A 278 37.19 33.52 -123.41
N PHE A 279 37.98 34.45 -122.84
CA PHE A 279 38.70 34.29 -121.57
C PHE A 279 37.80 33.78 -120.42
N ASP A 280 36.55 34.23 -120.39
CA ASP A 280 35.58 33.91 -119.35
C ASP A 280 35.26 32.40 -119.27
N GLU A 281 35.22 31.70 -120.39
CA GLU A 281 34.80 30.29 -120.42
C GLU A 281 35.90 29.35 -119.88
N ALA A 282 37.17 29.64 -120.16
CA ALA A 282 38.32 28.85 -119.71
C ALA A 282 38.63 29.02 -118.21
N ALA A 283 38.43 30.22 -117.66
CA ALA A 283 38.58 30.50 -116.23
C ALA A 283 37.46 29.80 -115.42
N HIS A 284 36.24 29.82 -115.94
CA HIS A 284 35.07 29.21 -115.33
C HIS A 284 35.26 27.69 -115.09
N LEU A 285 35.65 26.93 -116.13
CA LEU A 285 35.84 25.48 -116.02
C LEU A 285 36.96 25.08 -115.02
N ARG A 286 38.05 25.86 -114.92
CA ARG A 286 39.13 25.59 -113.95
C ARG A 286 38.67 25.78 -112.51
N ASN A 287 37.85 26.80 -112.25
CA ASN A 287 37.33 27.07 -110.92
C ASN A 287 36.41 25.93 -110.44
N ILE A 288 35.52 25.48 -111.30
CA ILE A 288 34.62 24.35 -111.03
C ILE A 288 35.39 23.07 -110.69
N LEU A 289 36.43 22.72 -111.45
CA LEU A 289 37.23 21.51 -111.19
C LEU A 289 37.90 21.56 -109.80
N ARG A 290 38.44 22.73 -109.40
CA ARG A 290 39.04 22.93 -108.07
C ARG A 290 38.00 22.78 -106.97
N ARG A 291 36.81 23.39 -107.12
CA ARG A 291 35.70 23.26 -106.15
C ARG A 291 35.25 21.81 -105.99
N SER A 292 35.08 21.09 -107.09
CA SER A 292 34.70 19.68 -107.07
C SER A 292 35.72 18.78 -106.36
N ARG A 293 37.03 18.99 -106.57
CA ARG A 293 38.07 18.20 -105.88
C ARG A 293 38.06 18.41 -104.37
N ARG A 294 37.82 19.65 -103.91
CA ARG A 294 37.67 19.97 -102.47
C ARG A 294 36.42 19.31 -101.87
N GLN A 295 35.31 19.28 -102.59
CA GLN A 295 34.09 18.59 -102.14
C GLN A 295 34.35 17.09 -101.94
N LYS A 296 35.05 16.43 -102.86
CA LYS A 296 35.35 14.99 -102.78
C LYS A 296 36.13 14.60 -101.52
N THR A 297 37.16 15.36 -101.15
CA THR A 297 37.94 15.11 -99.93
C THR A 297 37.12 15.37 -98.66
N ALA A 298 36.28 16.40 -98.64
CA ALA A 298 35.36 16.66 -97.53
C ALA A 298 34.38 15.50 -97.30
N ILE A 299 33.78 14.96 -98.36
CA ILE A 299 32.83 13.84 -98.26
C ILE A 299 33.53 12.58 -97.73
N ALA A 300 34.75 12.27 -98.17
CA ALA A 300 35.51 11.13 -97.68
C ALA A 300 35.84 11.22 -96.17
N ARG A 301 36.12 12.43 -95.67
CA ARG A 301 36.35 12.67 -94.24
C ARG A 301 35.08 12.44 -93.42
N LEU A 302 33.95 12.99 -93.85
CA LEU A 302 32.64 12.78 -93.22
C LEU A 302 32.23 11.29 -93.19
N GLY A 303 32.59 10.51 -94.22
CA GLY A 303 32.36 9.07 -94.25
C GLY A 303 33.06 8.32 -93.12
N LYS A 304 34.33 8.65 -92.83
CA LYS A 304 35.08 8.04 -91.72
C LYS A 304 34.50 8.45 -90.35
N GLU A 305 34.08 9.70 -90.22
CA GLU A 305 33.47 10.22 -89.01
C GLU A 305 32.12 9.55 -88.70
N ASN A 306 31.25 9.41 -89.71
CA ASN A 306 29.96 8.73 -89.56
C ASN A 306 30.12 7.27 -89.08
N ALA A 307 31.08 6.53 -89.64
CA ALA A 307 31.36 5.14 -89.23
C ALA A 307 31.78 5.05 -87.75
N ARG A 308 32.61 5.98 -87.26
CA ARG A 308 33.03 6.04 -85.85
C ARG A 308 31.86 6.35 -84.92
N LEU A 309 31.06 7.37 -85.25
CA LEU A 309 29.90 7.78 -84.44
C LEU A 309 28.84 6.67 -84.35
N ARG A 310 28.58 5.95 -85.45
CA ARG A 310 27.64 4.81 -85.43
C ARG A 310 28.11 3.66 -84.54
N LYS A 311 29.41 3.34 -84.55
CA LYS A 311 29.97 2.33 -83.64
C LYS A 311 29.80 2.77 -82.17
N ALA A 312 30.06 4.05 -81.87
CA ALA A 312 29.85 4.61 -80.54
C ALA A 312 28.38 4.59 -80.10
N LEU A 313 27.45 4.95 -80.99
CA LEU A 313 26.01 4.91 -80.72
C LEU A 313 25.52 3.48 -80.44
N LYS A 314 25.97 2.49 -81.22
CA LYS A 314 25.61 1.07 -80.99
C LYS A 314 26.11 0.59 -79.62
N ALA A 315 27.36 0.91 -79.27
CA ALA A 315 27.92 0.55 -77.96
C ALA A 315 27.18 1.24 -76.79
N ALA A 316 26.81 2.52 -76.95
CA ALA A 316 26.07 3.26 -75.92
C ALA A 316 24.66 2.69 -75.70
N LYS A 317 23.95 2.30 -76.77
CA LYS A 317 22.63 1.65 -76.68
C LYS A 317 22.69 0.31 -75.96
N ALA A 318 23.65 -0.55 -76.32
CA ALA A 318 23.84 -1.85 -75.66
C ALA A 318 24.19 -1.69 -74.16
N GLY A 319 25.00 -0.69 -73.80
CA GLY A 319 25.32 -0.38 -72.40
C GLY A 319 24.09 0.06 -71.59
N ARG A 320 23.18 0.84 -72.21
CA ARG A 320 21.92 1.24 -71.57
C ARG A 320 21.01 0.04 -71.31
N GLU A 321 20.78 -0.80 -72.32
CA GLU A 321 19.90 -1.98 -72.20
C GLU A 321 20.38 -2.94 -71.10
N ALA A 322 21.69 -3.18 -71.00
CA ALA A 322 22.27 -3.99 -69.93
C ALA A 322 22.08 -3.36 -68.53
N ALA A 323 22.16 -2.03 -68.41
CA ALA A 323 21.91 -1.33 -67.15
C ALA A 323 20.43 -1.39 -66.74
N GLU A 324 19.51 -1.22 -67.69
CA GLU A 324 18.06 -1.32 -67.47
C GLU A 324 17.66 -2.72 -66.99
N ALA A 325 18.20 -3.78 -67.60
CA ALA A 325 17.97 -5.16 -67.19
C ALA A 325 18.41 -5.43 -65.74
N ARG A 326 19.59 -4.93 -65.33
CA ARG A 326 20.09 -5.08 -63.95
C ARG A 326 19.20 -4.37 -62.93
N VAL A 327 18.72 -3.16 -63.24
CA VAL A 327 17.80 -2.43 -62.36
C VAL A 327 16.46 -3.14 -62.21
N ALA A 328 15.94 -3.75 -63.28
CA ALA A 328 14.70 -4.51 -63.24
C ALA A 328 14.77 -5.67 -62.23
N VAL A 329 15.88 -6.42 -62.21
CA VAL A 329 16.09 -7.52 -61.24
C VAL A 329 16.12 -7.00 -59.81
N LEU A 330 16.87 -5.92 -59.54
CA LEU A 330 16.96 -5.31 -58.21
C LEU A 330 15.60 -4.80 -57.71
N ARG A 331 14.78 -4.22 -58.60
CA ARG A 331 13.41 -3.76 -58.26
C ARG A 331 12.50 -4.93 -57.89
N THR A 332 12.61 -6.07 -58.57
CA THR A 332 11.84 -7.29 -58.27
C THR A 332 12.24 -7.89 -56.93
N ALA A 333 13.54 -8.06 -56.68
CA ALA A 333 14.06 -8.54 -55.40
C ALA A 333 13.62 -7.65 -54.23
N ARG A 334 13.68 -6.32 -54.41
CA ARG A 334 13.20 -5.36 -53.42
C ARG A 334 11.71 -5.51 -53.12
N LYS A 335 10.85 -5.62 -54.15
CA LYS A 335 9.40 -5.78 -53.98
C LYS A 335 9.07 -7.06 -53.19
N ALA A 336 9.74 -8.18 -53.49
CA ALA A 336 9.56 -9.44 -52.78
C ALA A 336 9.92 -9.32 -51.29
N LEU A 337 11.10 -8.77 -50.97
CA LEU A 337 11.55 -8.56 -49.58
C LEU A 337 10.63 -7.60 -48.81
N SER A 338 10.17 -6.52 -49.45
CA SER A 338 9.26 -5.56 -48.82
C SER A 338 7.90 -6.18 -48.48
N LYS A 339 7.36 -7.04 -49.35
CA LYS A 339 6.09 -7.76 -49.11
C LYS A 339 6.21 -8.76 -47.98
N LYS A 340 7.34 -9.45 -47.86
CA LYS A 340 7.59 -10.41 -46.77
C LYS A 340 7.81 -9.70 -45.43
N LEU A 341 8.55 -8.59 -45.43
CA LEU A 341 8.74 -7.73 -44.25
C LEU A 341 7.40 -7.22 -43.71
N SER A 342 6.49 -6.75 -44.57
CA SER A 342 5.17 -6.27 -44.12
C SER A 342 4.30 -7.40 -43.56
N GLY A 343 4.38 -8.61 -44.13
CA GLY A 343 3.71 -9.81 -43.61
C GLY A 343 4.21 -10.21 -42.22
N MET A 344 5.52 -10.30 -42.03
CA MET A 344 6.15 -10.63 -40.74
C MET A 344 5.88 -9.55 -39.68
N ASP A 345 5.95 -8.27 -40.05
CA ASP A 345 5.60 -7.15 -39.16
C ASP A 345 4.11 -7.21 -38.74
N ALA A 346 3.21 -7.58 -39.66
CA ALA A 346 1.79 -7.74 -39.37
C ALA A 346 1.51 -8.92 -38.43
N GLU A 347 2.18 -10.05 -38.64
CA GLU A 347 2.06 -11.24 -37.81
C GLU A 347 2.63 -11.02 -36.40
N LEU A 348 3.82 -10.41 -36.29
CA LEU A 348 4.40 -10.04 -34.99
C LEU A 348 3.49 -9.05 -34.24
N ARG A 349 2.93 -8.04 -34.92
CA ARG A 349 1.93 -7.13 -34.32
C ARG A 349 0.68 -7.87 -33.87
N ARG A 350 0.20 -8.86 -34.62
CA ARG A 350 -0.97 -9.68 -34.24
C ARG A 350 -0.69 -10.52 -32.99
N VAL A 351 0.47 -11.18 -32.92
CA VAL A 351 0.91 -11.97 -31.77
C VAL A 351 1.12 -11.09 -30.54
N LEU A 352 1.78 -9.94 -30.68
CA LEU A 352 1.97 -8.99 -29.58
C LEU A 352 0.64 -8.41 -29.08
N ARG A 353 -0.32 -8.10 -29.96
CA ARG A 353 -1.67 -7.67 -29.58
C ARG A 353 -2.42 -8.76 -28.81
N ARG A 354 -2.36 -10.02 -29.26
CA ARG A 354 -2.96 -11.17 -28.55
C ARG A 354 -2.30 -11.38 -27.18
N SER A 355 -0.97 -11.33 -27.10
CA SER A 355 -0.22 -11.44 -25.84
C SER A 355 -0.54 -10.31 -24.86
N ARG A 356 -0.67 -9.06 -25.33
CA ARG A 356 -1.09 -7.92 -24.49
C ARG A 356 -2.53 -8.08 -23.96
N ARG A 357 -3.47 -8.52 -24.82
CA ARG A 357 -4.85 -8.81 -24.40
C ARG A 357 -4.88 -9.91 -23.33
N GLN A 358 -4.16 -11.02 -23.54
CA GLN A 358 -4.07 -12.09 -22.55
C GLN A 358 -3.43 -11.64 -21.23
N LYS A 359 -2.35 -10.84 -21.26
CA LYS A 359 -1.76 -10.27 -20.05
C LYS A 359 -2.75 -9.39 -19.28
N SER A 360 -3.58 -8.62 -19.98
CA SER A 360 -4.66 -7.83 -19.36
C SER A 360 -5.73 -8.72 -18.73
N THR A 361 -6.16 -9.77 -19.43
CA THR A 361 -7.12 -10.76 -18.90
C THR A 361 -6.57 -11.47 -17.67
N ILE A 362 -5.31 -11.92 -17.69
CA ILE A 362 -4.62 -12.53 -16.55
C ILE A 362 -4.57 -11.56 -15.37
N LYS A 363 -4.22 -10.29 -15.60
CA LYS A 363 -4.21 -9.26 -14.54
C LYS A 363 -5.59 -9.05 -13.92
N SER A 364 -6.64 -9.01 -14.75
CA SER A 364 -8.04 -8.88 -14.29
C SER A 364 -8.46 -10.10 -13.47
N LEU A 365 -8.24 -11.31 -13.98
CA LEU A 365 -8.57 -12.57 -13.29
C LEU A 365 -7.75 -12.77 -12.01
N ALA A 366 -6.51 -12.29 -11.96
CA ALA A 366 -5.69 -12.30 -10.74
C ALA A 366 -6.25 -11.33 -9.68
N GLY A 367 -6.68 -10.13 -10.09
CA GLY A 367 -7.35 -9.16 -9.21
C GLY A 367 -8.68 -9.67 -8.69
N GLU A 368 -9.49 -10.29 -9.56
CA GLU A 368 -10.75 -10.93 -9.19
C GLU A 368 -10.52 -12.11 -8.24
N ASN A 369 -9.53 -12.97 -8.50
CA ASN A 369 -9.14 -14.04 -7.57
C ASN A 369 -8.72 -13.50 -6.20
N ALA A 370 -7.98 -12.39 -6.13
CA ALA A 370 -7.60 -11.75 -4.87
C ALA A 370 -8.80 -11.16 -4.12
N ARG A 371 -9.79 -10.60 -4.85
CA ARG A 371 -11.06 -10.14 -4.29
C ARG A 371 -11.88 -11.32 -3.75
N LEU A 372 -12.05 -12.38 -4.53
CA LEU A 372 -12.77 -13.59 -4.15
C LEU A 372 -12.12 -14.28 -2.94
N ARG A 373 -10.78 -14.29 -2.83
CA ARG A 373 -10.07 -14.78 -1.62
C ARG A 373 -10.45 -14.01 -0.37
N ARG A 374 -10.51 -12.67 -0.45
CA ARG A 374 -10.92 -11.81 0.68
C ARG A 374 -12.39 -12.05 1.07
N ILE A 375 -13.28 -12.19 0.09
CA ILE A 375 -14.70 -12.48 0.33
C ILE A 375 -14.87 -13.86 0.97
N ALA A 376 -14.23 -14.89 0.41
CA ALA A 376 -14.27 -16.25 0.96
C ALA A 376 -13.68 -16.31 2.39
N GLN A 377 -12.63 -15.54 2.69
CA GLN A 377 -12.07 -15.47 4.03
C GLN A 377 -13.04 -14.77 5.00
N ARG A 378 -13.68 -13.67 4.59
CA ARG A 378 -14.71 -13.00 5.41
C ARG A 378 -15.90 -13.92 5.68
N ALA A 379 -16.36 -14.67 4.68
CA ALA A 379 -17.44 -15.64 4.84
C ALA A 379 -17.04 -16.75 5.83
N ARG A 380 -15.82 -17.30 5.74
CA ARG A 380 -15.30 -18.27 6.71
C ARG A 380 -15.21 -17.70 8.13
N ASN A 381 -14.64 -16.50 8.28
CA ASN A 381 -14.56 -15.85 9.58
C ASN A 381 -15.96 -15.58 10.17
N ARG A 382 -16.96 -15.28 9.31
CA ARG A 382 -18.35 -15.11 9.74
C ARG A 382 -18.98 -16.44 10.19
N VAL A 383 -18.72 -17.54 9.48
CA VAL A 383 -19.13 -18.88 9.90
C VAL A 383 -18.48 -19.24 11.23
N GLU A 384 -17.17 -19.06 11.38
CA GLU A 384 -16.45 -19.30 12.65
C GLU A 384 -16.97 -18.42 13.80
N ALA A 385 -17.31 -17.15 13.53
CA ALA A 385 -17.90 -16.25 14.52
C ALA A 385 -19.32 -16.69 14.93
N LEU A 386 -20.17 -17.07 13.97
CA LEU A 386 -21.51 -17.60 14.23
C LEU A 386 -21.45 -18.93 14.97
N GLU A 387 -20.53 -19.83 14.61
CA GLU A 387 -20.27 -21.09 15.33
C GLU A 387 -19.82 -20.81 16.77
N ALA A 388 -18.95 -19.83 16.97
CA ALA A 388 -18.52 -19.39 18.30
C ALA A 388 -19.66 -18.76 19.10
N ASP A 389 -20.56 -17.99 18.47
CA ASP A 389 -21.75 -17.42 19.10
C ASP A 389 -22.78 -18.48 19.45
N ILE A 390 -23.05 -19.44 18.56
CA ILE A 390 -23.89 -20.61 18.83
C ILE A 390 -23.30 -21.45 19.95
N ALA A 391 -21.97 -21.63 19.99
CA ALA A 391 -21.29 -22.31 21.09
C ALA A 391 -21.38 -21.51 22.41
N ARG A 392 -21.26 -20.17 22.36
CA ARG A 392 -21.46 -19.28 23.51
C ARG A 392 -22.89 -19.28 24.03
N LEU A 393 -23.90 -19.31 23.16
CA LEU A 393 -25.30 -19.35 23.53
C LEU A 393 -25.73 -20.73 24.00
N ARG A 394 -25.27 -21.81 23.36
CA ARG A 394 -25.43 -23.19 23.85
C ARG A 394 -24.75 -23.39 25.20
N SER A 395 -23.55 -22.85 25.40
CA SER A 395 -22.89 -22.90 26.71
C SER A 395 -23.58 -22.00 27.74
N SER A 396 -24.11 -20.84 27.36
CA SER A 396 -24.92 -19.98 28.24
C SER A 396 -26.26 -20.62 28.61
N GLY A 397 -26.93 -21.30 27.67
CA GLY A 397 -28.14 -22.10 27.88
C GLY A 397 -27.87 -23.35 28.71
N ALA A 398 -26.75 -24.04 28.47
CA ALA A 398 -26.28 -25.15 29.31
C ALA A 398 -25.83 -24.68 30.71
N VAL A 399 -25.33 -23.43 30.84
CA VAL A 399 -25.01 -22.76 32.11
C VAL A 399 -26.28 -22.29 32.81
N LEU A 400 -27.32 -21.86 32.10
CA LEU A 400 -28.65 -21.52 32.63
C LEU A 400 -29.40 -22.78 33.09
N SER A 401 -29.32 -23.87 32.33
CA SER A 401 -29.85 -25.19 32.69
C SER A 401 -29.06 -25.82 33.86
N ARG A 402 -27.71 -25.70 33.89
CA ARG A 402 -26.88 -25.99 35.07
C ARG A 402 -27.13 -25.01 36.23
N ARG A 403 -27.61 -23.78 36.00
CA ARG A 403 -28.02 -22.85 37.09
C ARG A 403 -29.39 -23.21 37.67
N LEU A 404 -30.31 -23.76 36.86
CA LEU A 404 -31.62 -24.27 37.29
C LEU A 404 -31.50 -25.58 38.09
N TYR A 405 -30.62 -26.50 37.69
CA TYR A 405 -30.50 -27.83 38.31
C TYR A 405 -29.20 -28.11 39.10
N GLY A 406 -28.13 -27.34 38.91
CA GLY A 406 -26.79 -27.65 39.45
C GLY A 406 -26.30 -26.81 40.64
N ARG A 407 -27.06 -25.82 41.11
CA ARG A 407 -26.64 -24.88 42.18
C ARG A 407 -26.86 -25.36 43.63
N LYS A 408 -26.92 -26.67 43.89
CA LYS A 408 -27.15 -27.19 45.26
C LYS A 408 -25.92 -27.72 46.02
N SER A 409 -24.72 -27.90 45.42
CA SER A 409 -23.63 -28.56 46.16
C SER A 409 -22.45 -27.71 46.64
N GLU A 410 -22.23 -26.46 46.19
CA GLU A 410 -20.92 -25.80 46.41
C GLU A 410 -20.85 -24.69 47.49
N GLN A 411 -21.88 -24.48 48.29
CA GLN A 411 -21.74 -23.63 49.49
C GLN A 411 -22.49 -24.27 50.67
N GLN A 412 -21.77 -24.66 51.73
CA GLN A 412 -22.37 -24.72 53.06
C GLN A 412 -22.97 -23.34 53.33
N LYS A 413 -24.30 -23.26 53.23
CA LYS A 413 -25.06 -22.03 53.45
C LYS A 413 -24.88 -21.62 54.91
N LYS A 414 -23.97 -20.68 55.18
CA LYS A 414 -24.26 -19.70 56.23
C LYS A 414 -25.64 -19.10 55.90
N PRO A 415 -26.54 -18.95 56.88
CA PRO A 415 -27.88 -18.44 56.62
C PRO A 415 -27.74 -17.09 55.93
N ARG A 416 -28.04 -17.06 54.63
CA ARG A 416 -28.04 -15.83 53.86
C ARG A 416 -29.13 -14.98 54.50
N SER A 417 -28.75 -13.85 55.09
CA SER A 417 -29.72 -12.85 55.52
C SER A 417 -30.69 -12.66 54.35
N GLY A 418 -31.96 -12.97 54.54
CA GLY A 418 -32.99 -12.99 53.49
C GLY A 418 -33.26 -11.63 52.83
N ARG A 419 -32.43 -10.62 53.12
CA ARG A 419 -32.48 -9.29 52.52
C ARG A 419 -32.06 -9.37 51.05
N LYS A 420 -32.98 -8.98 50.16
CA LYS A 420 -32.72 -8.81 48.72
C LYS A 420 -31.62 -7.74 48.50
N ARG A 421 -30.84 -7.82 47.41
CA ARG A 421 -29.90 -6.73 47.03
C ARG A 421 -30.67 -5.51 46.55
N GLY A 422 -30.19 -4.32 46.91
CA GLY A 422 -30.92 -3.05 46.76
C GLY A 422 -31.73 -2.72 48.02
N GLN A 423 -32.11 -1.46 48.15
CA GLN A 423 -32.96 -1.01 49.25
C GLN A 423 -34.29 -1.81 49.23
N GLN A 424 -34.70 -2.39 50.37
CA GLN A 424 -35.94 -3.17 50.43
C GLN A 424 -37.14 -2.25 50.23
N ARG A 425 -38.21 -2.72 49.56
CA ARG A 425 -39.51 -2.03 49.61
C ARG A 425 -39.93 -1.89 51.07
N GLY A 426 -40.14 -0.65 51.53
CA GLY A 426 -40.46 -0.32 52.92
C GLY A 426 -39.25 -0.09 53.86
N ALA A 427 -38.01 -0.36 53.43
CA ALA A 427 -36.84 0.12 54.16
C ALA A 427 -36.70 1.64 53.94
N PRO A 428 -36.36 2.42 54.98
CA PRO A 428 -36.17 3.86 54.81
C PRO A 428 -35.14 4.12 53.71
N GLY A 429 -35.47 5.05 52.81
CA GLY A 429 -34.50 5.61 51.86
C GLY A 429 -33.26 6.02 52.61
N HIS A 430 -32.08 5.66 52.09
CA HIS A 430 -30.97 6.59 52.25
C HIS A 430 -31.50 7.85 51.56
N GLY A 431 -31.91 8.86 52.32
CA GLY A 431 -32.54 10.07 51.79
C GLY A 431 -31.67 10.73 50.71
N ARG A 432 -32.08 11.88 50.19
CA ARG A 432 -31.22 12.60 49.23
C ARG A 432 -29.80 12.71 49.81
N THR A 433 -28.83 12.04 49.17
CA THR A 433 -27.44 12.07 49.60
C THR A 433 -26.99 13.51 49.55
N GLN A 434 -26.60 14.07 50.70
CA GLN A 434 -26.06 15.42 50.74
C GLN A 434 -24.77 15.48 49.93
N ARG A 435 -24.57 16.60 49.23
CA ARG A 435 -23.44 16.84 48.33
C ARG A 435 -22.71 18.11 48.76
N PRO A 436 -22.15 18.15 49.98
CA PRO A 436 -21.60 19.38 50.58
C PRO A 436 -20.42 19.98 49.81
N GLY A 437 -19.79 19.21 48.90
CA GLY A 437 -18.68 19.68 48.07
C GLY A 437 -19.07 20.38 46.77
N LEU A 438 -20.36 20.65 46.52
CA LEU A 438 -20.83 21.45 45.38
C LEU A 438 -21.19 22.85 45.85
N ASP A 439 -20.81 23.86 45.05
CA ASP A 439 -21.22 25.24 45.30
C ASP A 439 -22.72 25.41 45.04
N GLU A 440 -23.42 26.11 45.93
CA GLU A 440 -24.86 26.37 45.82
C GLU A 440 -25.11 27.73 45.12
N ARG A 441 -25.99 27.74 44.12
CA ARG A 441 -26.49 28.96 43.46
C ARG A 441 -27.99 29.08 43.73
N PRO A 442 -28.42 29.81 44.78
CA PRO A 442 -29.83 29.93 45.11
C PRO A 442 -30.57 30.73 44.04
N GLU A 443 -31.74 30.23 43.65
CA GLU A 443 -32.71 30.92 42.79
C GLU A 443 -34.03 31.01 43.56
N GLU A 444 -34.48 32.23 43.84
CA GLU A 444 -35.75 32.48 44.51
C GLU A 444 -36.82 32.78 43.46
N LEU A 445 -37.86 31.93 43.42
CA LEU A 445 -39.00 32.10 42.53
C LEU A 445 -40.14 32.76 43.30
N GLU A 446 -40.51 33.96 42.88
CA GLU A 446 -41.65 34.66 43.44
C GLU A 446 -42.96 34.23 42.76
N VAL A 447 -44.04 34.17 43.54
CA VAL A 447 -45.39 34.01 42.98
C VAL A 447 -45.70 35.25 42.13
N PRO A 448 -46.10 35.12 40.86
CA PRO A 448 -46.52 36.24 40.02
C PRO A 448 -47.61 37.06 40.72
N GLU A 449 -47.59 38.38 40.57
CA GLU A 449 -48.43 39.30 41.35
C GLU A 449 -49.93 39.02 41.16
N GLU A 450 -50.33 38.68 39.93
CA GLU A 450 -51.68 38.25 39.55
C GLU A 450 -52.15 36.95 40.21
N ALA A 451 -51.22 36.07 40.60
CA ALA A 451 -51.49 34.80 41.27
C ALA A 451 -51.46 34.93 42.81
N ARG A 452 -51.10 36.10 43.34
CA ARG A 452 -51.07 36.37 44.80
C ARG A 452 -52.46 36.61 45.38
N VAL A 453 -53.50 36.71 44.55
CA VAL A 453 -54.89 36.90 44.97
C VAL A 453 -55.77 35.71 44.59
N CYS A 454 -56.83 35.49 45.38
CA CYS A 454 -57.81 34.45 45.07
C CYS A 454 -58.59 34.82 43.81
N GLY A 455 -58.51 34.01 42.76
CA GLY A 455 -59.22 34.22 41.49
C GLY A 455 -60.76 34.22 41.59
N ARG A 456 -61.35 33.92 42.75
CA ARG A 456 -62.79 33.96 42.99
C ARG A 456 -63.27 35.16 43.80
N CYS A 457 -62.50 35.62 44.80
CA CYS A 457 -62.92 36.69 45.71
C CYS A 457 -61.97 37.89 45.76
N GLY A 458 -60.82 37.84 45.07
CA GLY A 458 -59.85 38.93 44.97
C GLY A 458 -59.01 39.19 46.23
N GLN A 459 -59.21 38.44 47.30
CA GLN A 459 -58.43 38.59 48.55
C GLN A 459 -56.99 38.07 48.37
N PRO A 460 -55.97 38.74 48.93
CA PRO A 460 -54.58 38.28 48.85
C PRO A 460 -54.36 36.99 49.67
N TYR A 461 -53.56 36.08 49.15
CA TYR A 461 -53.07 34.92 49.89
C TYR A 461 -52.02 35.37 50.91
N ALA A 462 -52.08 34.78 52.12
CA ALA A 462 -51.05 34.98 53.13
C ALA A 462 -49.81 34.12 52.82
N PRO A 463 -48.59 34.60 53.12
CA PRO A 463 -47.38 33.79 53.00
C PRO A 463 -47.46 32.52 53.85
N ASN A 464 -47.09 31.36 53.29
CA ASN A 464 -47.14 30.06 53.98
C ASN A 464 -45.88 29.22 53.69
N GLY A 465 -44.72 29.73 54.09
CA GLY A 465 -43.43 29.05 53.88
C GLY A 465 -42.99 29.00 52.42
N ALA A 466 -41.92 28.25 52.16
CA ALA A 466 -41.35 28.04 50.84
C ALA A 466 -41.05 26.55 50.61
N GLU A 467 -41.34 26.06 49.41
CA GLU A 467 -40.90 24.74 48.97
C GLU A 467 -39.50 24.85 48.36
N VAL A 468 -38.52 24.14 48.93
CA VAL A 468 -37.13 24.16 48.45
C VAL A 468 -36.85 22.92 47.60
N SER A 469 -36.43 23.13 46.36
CA SER A 469 -35.96 22.07 45.46
C SER A 469 -34.48 22.28 45.09
N THR A 470 -33.73 21.19 44.91
CA THR A 470 -32.28 21.25 44.59
C THR A 470 -32.03 20.57 43.25
N LEU A 471 -31.41 21.29 42.31
CA LEU A 471 -31.09 20.78 40.98
C LEU A 471 -29.58 20.59 40.75
N ILE A 472 -29.27 19.39 40.25
CA ILE A 472 -28.05 18.88 39.60
C ILE A 472 -27.57 19.58 38.31
N GLU A 473 -27.06 20.81 38.31
CA GLU A 473 -26.62 21.45 37.06
C GLU A 473 -25.11 21.37 36.78
N ILE A 474 -24.74 21.29 35.48
CA ILE A 474 -23.35 21.29 35.01
C ILE A 474 -23.20 22.41 33.99
N GLU A 475 -22.44 23.44 34.35
CA GLU A 475 -22.09 24.55 33.47
C GLU A 475 -20.64 24.38 32.96
N VAL A 476 -20.45 24.49 31.64
CA VAL A 476 -19.11 24.51 31.03
C VAL A 476 -18.87 25.88 30.40
N ILE A 477 -17.93 26.64 30.96
CA ILE A 477 -17.62 28.00 30.50
C ILE A 477 -16.35 27.98 29.64
N VAL A 478 -16.48 28.37 28.37
CA VAL A 478 -15.35 28.62 27.46
C VAL A 478 -15.35 30.10 27.09
N PHE A 479 -14.26 30.80 27.41
CA PHE A 479 -14.15 32.24 27.21
C PHE A 479 -12.79 32.66 26.63
N LYS A 480 -12.77 33.84 26.00
CA LYS A 480 -11.55 34.47 25.47
C LYS A 480 -11.02 35.49 26.48
N ARG A 481 -9.90 35.19 27.14
CA ARG A 481 -9.17 36.16 27.96
C ARG A 481 -8.41 37.15 27.07
N VAL A 482 -8.81 38.43 27.08
CA VAL A 482 -8.13 39.52 26.35
C VAL A 482 -7.28 40.31 27.34
N ILE A 483 -5.96 40.36 27.10
CA ILE A 483 -5.01 41.08 27.95
C ILE A 483 -4.53 42.31 27.18
N SER A 484 -5.04 43.49 27.56
CA SER A 484 -4.49 44.77 27.13
C SER A 484 -3.30 45.12 28.02
N ARG A 485 -2.19 45.55 27.42
CA ARG A 485 -0.97 45.91 28.14
C ARG A 485 -0.63 47.36 27.84
N GLU A 486 -0.49 48.15 28.89
CA GLU A 486 -0.08 49.53 28.78
C GLU A 486 1.35 49.64 28.23
N ARG A 487 1.56 50.65 27.39
CA ARG A 487 2.86 51.05 26.86
C ARG A 487 3.06 52.52 27.14
N LEU A 488 4.18 52.84 27.77
CA LEU A 488 4.58 54.21 28.07
C LEU A 488 5.80 54.56 27.22
N ARG A 489 5.81 55.77 26.66
CA ARG A 489 6.94 56.30 25.90
C ARG A 489 7.71 57.28 26.76
N ARG A 490 9.04 57.22 26.67
CA ARG A 490 9.93 58.17 27.35
C ARG A 490 9.69 59.59 26.82
N THR A 491 9.48 60.54 27.74
CA THR A 491 9.28 61.97 27.44
C THR A 491 10.48 62.83 27.82
N CYS A 492 11.48 62.27 28.52
CA CYS A 492 12.70 62.96 28.91
C CYS A 492 13.87 62.72 27.94
N SER A 493 14.88 63.61 28.00
CA SER A 493 16.07 63.62 27.15
C SER A 493 17.26 62.79 27.67
N CYS A 494 17.14 62.16 28.85
CA CYS A 494 18.23 61.33 29.37
C CYS A 494 18.41 60.06 28.52
N MET A 495 19.65 59.73 28.19
CA MET A 495 20.00 58.61 27.29
C MET A 495 20.11 57.25 28.01
N SER A 496 19.98 57.22 29.34
CA SER A 496 20.21 56.02 30.16
C SER A 496 18.99 55.11 30.33
N SER A 497 17.78 55.57 29.99
CA SER A 497 16.54 54.79 30.16
C SER A 497 16.00 54.28 28.81
N PRO A 498 15.23 53.18 28.76
CA PRO A 498 14.59 52.71 27.52
C PRO A 498 13.67 53.77 26.90
N ALA A 499 13.53 53.77 25.56
CA ALA A 499 12.64 54.70 24.85
C ALA A 499 11.16 54.35 25.04
N GLU A 500 10.85 53.07 25.29
CA GLU A 500 9.51 52.58 25.59
C GLU A 500 9.57 51.57 26.74
N VAL A 501 8.57 51.63 27.62
CA VAL A 501 8.34 50.66 28.69
C VAL A 501 6.98 50.01 28.46
N THR A 502 6.93 48.69 28.47
CA THR A 502 5.69 47.92 28.28
C THR A 502 5.50 46.99 29.47
N VAL A 503 4.27 46.88 29.98
CA VAL A 503 3.95 45.90 31.03
C VAL A 503 4.36 44.49 30.54
N PRO A 504 5.12 43.71 31.33
CA PRO A 504 5.54 42.37 30.95
C PRO A 504 4.36 41.49 30.50
N PRO A 505 4.56 40.62 29.49
CA PRO A 505 3.51 39.70 29.09
C PRO A 505 3.17 38.74 30.23
N ALA A 506 1.90 38.37 30.37
CA ALA A 506 1.51 37.30 31.27
C ALA A 506 2.29 36.01 30.94
N PRO A 507 2.67 35.20 31.94
CA PRO A 507 3.35 33.92 31.72
C PRO A 507 2.59 33.05 30.71
N ARG A 508 3.32 32.47 29.77
CA ARG A 508 2.75 31.57 28.76
C ARG A 508 3.49 30.26 28.78
N LEU A 509 2.74 29.17 28.90
CA LEU A 509 3.29 27.83 28.74
C LEU A 509 3.97 27.67 27.38
N PHE A 510 3.27 28.12 26.34
CA PHE A 510 3.69 27.97 24.95
C PHE A 510 3.65 29.31 24.22
N VAL A 511 4.79 29.68 23.61
CA VAL A 511 4.87 30.87 22.76
C VAL A 511 4.12 30.63 21.43
N ARG A 512 3.57 31.70 20.83
CA ARG A 512 2.83 31.70 19.55
C ARG A 512 1.58 30.81 19.50
N THR A 513 0.93 30.59 20.63
CA THR A 513 -0.41 29.97 20.70
C THR A 513 -1.39 30.86 21.45
N PRO A 514 -2.68 30.88 21.06
CA PRO A 514 -3.73 31.58 21.81
C PRO A 514 -4.26 30.77 23.01
N TYR A 515 -3.87 29.50 23.17
CA TYR A 515 -4.46 28.62 24.18
C TYR A 515 -3.77 28.77 25.54
N GLY A 516 -4.58 29.02 26.58
CA GLY A 516 -4.14 29.16 27.97
C GLY A 516 -3.95 27.84 28.72
N ILE A 517 -3.58 27.93 30.00
CA ILE A 517 -3.27 26.77 30.85
C ILE A 517 -4.48 25.84 31.05
N SER A 518 -5.65 26.39 31.40
CA SER A 518 -6.88 25.60 31.62
C SER A 518 -7.28 24.78 30.39
N PHE A 519 -7.09 25.33 29.19
CA PHE A 519 -7.31 24.61 27.93
C PHE A 519 -6.40 23.38 27.82
N TRP A 520 -5.09 23.55 28.08
CA TRP A 520 -4.13 22.46 27.98
C TRP A 520 -4.30 21.42 29.08
N ALA A 521 -4.57 21.85 30.31
CA ALA A 521 -4.88 20.95 31.42
C ALA A 521 -6.13 20.12 31.12
N ARG A 522 -7.19 20.75 30.60
CA ARG A 522 -8.40 20.03 30.18
C ARG A 522 -8.13 19.05 29.04
N PHE A 523 -7.35 19.45 28.03
CA PHE A 523 -6.96 18.55 26.95
C PHE A 523 -6.21 17.31 27.47
N LEU A 524 -5.21 17.50 28.33
CA LEU A 524 -4.44 16.39 28.91
C LEU A 524 -5.29 15.50 29.80
N PHE A 525 -6.17 16.08 30.63
CA PHE A 525 -7.10 15.31 31.46
C PHE A 525 -8.03 14.44 30.62
N GLU A 526 -8.72 15.03 29.64
CA GLU A 526 -9.65 14.31 28.77
C GLU A 526 -8.93 13.22 27.96
N HIS A 527 -7.71 13.50 27.51
CA HIS A 527 -6.95 12.56 26.68
C HIS A 527 -6.31 11.42 27.50
N CYS A 528 -5.74 11.74 28.66
CA CYS A 528 -4.89 10.82 29.42
C CYS A 528 -5.59 10.18 30.63
N ALA A 529 -6.50 10.89 31.30
CA ALA A 529 -7.29 10.34 32.41
C ALA A 529 -8.63 9.74 31.93
N CYS A 530 -9.30 10.39 30.98
CA CYS A 530 -10.56 9.90 30.41
C CYS A 530 -10.40 9.09 29.11
N PHE A 531 -9.16 8.92 28.62
CA PHE A 531 -8.83 8.13 27.43
C PHE A 531 -9.59 8.55 26.15
N ARG A 532 -10.00 9.82 26.04
CA ARG A 532 -10.74 10.30 24.86
C ARG A 532 -9.79 10.50 23.67
N PRO A 533 -10.15 10.02 22.46
CA PRO A 533 -9.39 10.30 21.26
C PRO A 533 -9.35 11.79 20.92
N VAL A 534 -8.22 12.30 20.42
CA VAL A 534 -8.01 13.72 20.10
C VAL A 534 -9.11 14.31 19.22
N ARG A 535 -9.58 13.56 18.21
CA ARG A 535 -10.65 14.01 17.32
C ARG A 535 -11.97 14.24 18.06
N ARG A 536 -12.27 13.43 19.09
CA ARG A 536 -13.47 13.58 19.93
C ARG A 536 -13.33 14.77 20.88
N ILE A 537 -12.13 15.04 21.36
CA ILE A 537 -11.85 16.23 22.18
C ILE A 537 -11.97 17.50 21.33
N ALA A 538 -11.40 17.52 20.13
CA ALA A 538 -11.55 18.64 19.19
C ALA A 538 -13.02 18.90 18.84
N ALA A 539 -13.80 17.85 18.55
CA ALA A 539 -15.23 17.99 18.29
C ALA A 539 -16.01 18.53 19.51
N TRP A 540 -15.63 18.12 20.71
CA TRP A 540 -16.21 18.66 21.94
C TRP A 540 -15.88 20.14 22.13
N PHE A 541 -14.63 20.57 21.93
CA PHE A 541 -14.30 22.00 21.95
C PHE A 541 -15.10 22.79 20.92
N THR A 542 -15.28 22.27 19.70
CA THR A 542 -16.10 22.90 18.67
C THR A 542 -17.56 23.05 19.12
N SER A 543 -18.11 22.06 19.83
CA SER A 543 -19.49 22.16 20.35
C SER A 543 -19.63 23.18 21.48
N GLN A 544 -18.53 23.62 22.09
CA GLN A 544 -18.47 24.75 23.03
C GLN A 544 -18.13 26.08 22.34
N GLY A 545 -18.22 26.16 21.01
CA GLY A 545 -17.89 27.37 20.24
C GLY A 545 -16.39 27.62 20.03
N LEU A 546 -15.51 26.68 20.41
CA LEU A 546 -14.05 26.79 20.23
C LEU A 546 -13.56 25.82 19.15
N ALA A 547 -13.46 26.30 17.91
CA ALA A 547 -12.93 25.50 16.80
C ALA A 547 -11.41 25.27 16.95
N VAL A 548 -11.01 24.02 17.25
CA VAL A 548 -9.60 23.61 17.35
C VAL A 548 -9.31 22.48 16.38
N SER A 549 -8.23 22.60 15.60
CA SER A 549 -7.82 21.53 14.70
C SER A 549 -7.22 20.34 15.50
N PRO A 550 -7.51 19.08 15.11
CA PRO A 550 -6.85 17.92 15.71
C PRO A 550 -5.32 17.95 15.58
N GLY A 551 -4.80 18.56 14.50
CA GLY A 551 -3.36 18.73 14.28
C GLY A 551 -2.70 19.61 15.33
N THR A 552 -3.36 20.68 15.77
CA THR A 552 -2.90 21.53 16.87
C THR A 552 -2.68 20.74 18.16
N LEU A 553 -3.67 19.93 18.53
CA LEU A 553 -3.63 19.08 19.72
C LEU A 553 -2.57 17.98 19.59
N ALA A 554 -2.50 17.31 18.44
CA ALA A 554 -1.50 16.28 18.18
C ALA A 554 -0.07 16.84 18.26
N ASN A 555 0.18 18.00 17.65
CA ASN A 555 1.50 18.63 17.62
C ASN A 555 1.96 19.13 19.00
N SER A 556 1.05 19.47 19.91
CA SER A 556 1.41 19.87 21.28
C SER A 556 2.03 18.74 22.11
N ARG A 557 1.80 17.47 21.76
CA ARG A 557 2.28 16.31 22.53
C ARG A 557 3.80 16.27 22.70
N LYS A 558 4.57 16.61 21.65
CA LYS A 558 6.04 16.67 21.74
C LYS A 558 6.50 17.72 22.77
N ARG A 559 5.79 18.84 22.85
CA ARG A 559 6.08 19.91 23.82
C ARG A 559 5.75 19.46 25.24
N PHE A 560 4.67 18.70 25.42
CA PHE A 560 4.34 18.12 26.73
C PHE A 560 5.35 17.09 27.18
N VAL A 561 5.89 16.24 26.28
CA VAL A 561 6.97 15.30 26.65
C VAL A 561 8.10 16.04 27.36
N ALA A 562 8.59 17.14 26.78
CA ALA A 562 9.66 17.95 27.38
C ALA A 562 9.31 18.56 28.75
N LEU A 563 8.01 18.73 29.06
CA LEU A 563 7.56 19.22 30.37
C LEU A 563 7.45 18.08 31.38
N PHE A 564 7.02 16.89 30.98
CA PHE A 564 6.70 15.79 31.91
C PHE A 564 7.81 14.74 32.05
N GLU A 565 8.87 14.84 31.25
CA GLU A 565 9.97 13.87 31.24
C GLU A 565 10.66 13.76 32.61
N SER A 566 11.04 14.89 33.22
CA SER A 566 11.71 14.90 34.53
C SER A 566 10.83 14.31 35.65
N LEU A 567 9.51 14.50 35.56
CA LEU A 567 8.56 13.86 36.47
C LEU A 567 8.49 12.34 36.24
N TYR A 568 8.45 11.90 34.99
CA TYR A 568 8.47 10.47 34.68
C TYR A 568 9.75 9.80 35.18
N GLU A 569 10.90 10.43 34.98
CA GLU A 569 12.19 9.95 35.49
C GLU A 569 12.20 9.89 37.02
N ALA A 570 11.68 10.91 37.70
CA ALA A 570 11.56 10.90 39.17
C ALA A 570 10.59 9.83 39.69
N ILE A 571 9.48 9.57 38.99
CA ILE A 571 8.56 8.47 39.33
C ILE A 571 9.25 7.12 39.14
N LEU A 572 10.00 6.94 38.05
CA LEU A 572 10.75 5.71 37.79
C LEU A 572 11.84 5.49 38.83
N ALA A 573 12.59 6.54 39.20
CA ALA A 573 13.60 6.48 40.24
C ALA A 573 13.00 6.08 41.60
N HIS A 574 11.87 6.68 41.99
CA HIS A 574 11.14 6.28 43.19
C HIS A 574 10.68 4.82 43.12
N GLN A 575 10.17 4.40 41.97
CA GLN A 575 9.74 3.02 41.75
C GLN A 575 10.89 2.01 41.85
N ASN A 576 12.12 2.40 41.51
CA ASN A 576 13.31 1.57 41.65
C ASN A 576 13.66 1.30 43.13
N THR A 577 13.19 2.14 44.07
CA THR A 577 13.35 1.92 45.51
C THR A 577 12.35 0.92 46.10
N ALA A 578 11.32 0.52 45.34
CA ALA A 578 10.27 -0.37 45.84
C ALA A 578 10.74 -1.82 45.94
N ALA A 579 10.66 -2.40 47.14
CA ALA A 579 11.00 -3.80 47.39
C ALA A 579 10.06 -4.81 46.71
N LEU A 580 8.87 -4.38 46.30
CA LEU A 580 7.88 -5.19 45.59
C LEU A 580 7.29 -4.40 44.43
N ARG A 581 7.32 -5.02 43.26
CA ARG A 581 6.82 -4.45 42.01
C ARG A 581 6.02 -5.49 41.26
N HIS A 582 4.88 -5.08 40.70
CA HIS A 582 4.13 -5.86 39.74
C HIS A 582 4.62 -5.55 38.32
N ALA A 583 4.61 -6.55 37.45
CA ALA A 583 4.98 -6.42 36.05
C ALA A 583 3.95 -7.12 35.17
N ASP A 584 3.52 -6.45 34.11
CA ASP A 584 2.68 -7.04 33.06
C ASP A 584 2.86 -6.23 31.77
N GLU A 585 2.35 -6.74 30.65
CA GLU A 585 2.38 -6.05 29.38
C GLU A 585 1.12 -6.28 28.56
N THR A 586 0.79 -5.29 27.73
CA THR A 586 -0.29 -5.42 26.76
C THR A 586 0.18 -5.01 25.38
N SER A 587 -0.43 -5.60 24.35
CA SER A 587 -0.11 -5.23 22.97
C SER A 587 -0.37 -3.74 22.73
N TRP A 588 0.45 -3.11 21.92
CA TRP A 588 0.26 -1.74 21.48
C TRP A 588 0.43 -1.66 19.97
N ARG A 589 0.12 -0.50 19.41
CA ARG A 589 0.36 -0.22 17.99
C ARG A 589 0.98 1.15 17.84
N VAL A 590 2.03 1.22 17.05
CA VAL A 590 2.67 2.47 16.63
C VAL A 590 2.71 2.47 15.11
N GLN A 591 1.97 3.39 14.46
CA GLN A 591 1.81 3.36 13.00
C GLN A 591 3.14 3.60 12.27
N GLU A 592 4.01 4.46 12.80
CA GLU A 592 5.36 4.70 12.25
C GLU A 592 6.27 3.46 12.27
N LEU A 593 6.04 2.50 13.18
CA LEU A 593 6.79 1.24 13.23
C LEU A 593 6.31 0.22 12.17
N ARG A 594 5.47 0.62 11.22
CA ARG A 594 5.03 -0.25 10.12
C ARG A 594 6.16 -0.45 9.12
N GLY A 595 6.85 -1.59 9.26
CA GLY A 595 7.75 -2.11 8.23
C GLY A 595 6.99 -2.87 7.12
N GLU A 596 7.70 -3.76 6.42
CA GLU A 596 7.14 -4.57 5.31
C GLU A 596 5.94 -5.44 5.73
N ASP A 597 5.85 -5.83 7.00
CA ASP A 597 4.74 -6.62 7.56
C ASP A 597 3.48 -5.80 7.88
N ASN A 598 3.55 -4.47 7.72
CA ASN A 598 2.50 -3.47 7.95
C ASN A 598 1.82 -3.58 9.34
N SER A 599 2.48 -4.20 10.32
CA SER A 599 1.84 -4.54 11.59
C SER A 599 1.87 -3.40 12.60
N GLY A 600 2.94 -2.59 12.60
CA GLY A 600 3.16 -1.52 13.58
C GLY A 600 3.12 -2.03 15.01
N ARG A 601 3.53 -3.30 15.24
CA ARG A 601 3.41 -3.98 16.53
C ARG A 601 4.37 -3.36 17.54
N ALA A 602 3.84 -3.10 18.73
CA ALA A 602 4.58 -2.66 19.90
C ALA A 602 3.95 -3.28 21.16
N TRP A 603 4.55 -3.01 22.32
CA TRP A 603 4.08 -3.46 23.62
C TRP A 603 4.18 -2.34 24.64
N LEU A 604 3.10 -2.13 25.38
CA LEU A 604 3.07 -1.26 26.54
C LEU A 604 3.38 -2.12 27.77
N TRP A 605 4.62 -2.00 28.22
CA TRP A 605 5.14 -2.61 29.44
C TRP A 605 4.73 -1.78 30.64
N THR A 606 4.40 -2.45 31.74
CA THR A 606 3.97 -1.79 32.98
C THR A 606 4.79 -2.29 34.15
N SER A 607 5.18 -1.36 35.02
CA SER A 607 5.62 -1.67 36.36
C SER A 607 4.74 -0.93 37.36
N VAL A 608 4.27 -1.62 38.39
CA VAL A 608 3.45 -1.02 39.45
C VAL A 608 4.06 -1.30 40.82
N SER A 609 4.21 -0.28 41.64
CA SER A 609 4.58 -0.40 43.05
C SER A 609 3.40 0.04 43.94
N ARG A 610 3.63 0.28 45.23
CA ARG A 610 2.57 0.71 46.15
C ARG A 610 1.98 2.08 45.77
N ASP A 611 2.82 3.01 45.32
CA ASP A 611 2.49 4.43 45.13
C ASP A 611 3.03 5.01 43.81
N ALA A 612 3.62 4.21 42.94
CA ALA A 612 4.09 4.64 41.62
C ALA A 612 3.77 3.63 40.50
N VAL A 613 3.44 4.15 39.33
CA VAL A 613 3.15 3.42 38.10
C VAL A 613 4.01 3.97 36.97
N CYS A 614 4.76 3.09 36.31
CA CYS A 614 5.52 3.43 35.10
C CYS A 614 5.11 2.54 33.93
N PHE A 615 4.93 3.18 32.78
CA PHE A 615 4.74 2.53 31.49
C PHE A 615 5.91 2.80 30.57
N HIS A 616 6.25 1.81 29.76
CA HIS A 616 7.21 1.94 28.68
C HIS A 616 6.65 1.31 27.41
N ILE A 617 6.70 2.00 26.27
CA ILE A 617 6.28 1.43 24.98
C ILE A 617 7.51 1.06 24.18
N ASP A 618 7.56 -0.20 23.74
CA ASP A 618 8.68 -0.72 22.97
C ASP A 618 8.21 -1.52 21.76
N ALA A 619 8.99 -1.48 20.68
CA ALA A 619 8.78 -2.30 19.49
C ALA A 619 9.07 -3.78 19.74
N SER A 620 9.68 -4.15 20.88
CA SER A 620 10.00 -5.53 21.26
C SER A 620 9.17 -6.00 22.45
N ARG A 621 8.77 -7.28 22.44
CA ARG A 621 8.22 -8.01 23.61
C ARG A 621 9.32 -8.78 24.35
N SER A 622 10.57 -8.31 24.32
CA SER A 622 11.70 -9.01 24.92
C SER A 622 12.01 -8.53 26.35
N ALA A 623 12.85 -9.30 27.04
CA ALA A 623 13.33 -8.93 28.37
C ALA A 623 14.11 -7.61 28.39
N GLU A 624 14.79 -7.27 27.29
CA GLU A 624 15.51 -6.00 27.12
C GLU A 624 14.57 -4.79 27.13
N ALA A 625 13.35 -4.95 26.61
CA ALA A 625 12.34 -3.90 26.69
C ALA A 625 11.84 -3.72 28.13
N ALA A 626 11.63 -4.82 28.85
CA ALA A 626 11.26 -4.78 30.27
C ALA A 626 12.39 -4.18 31.13
N LEU A 627 13.66 -4.44 30.81
CA LEU A 627 14.81 -3.91 31.56
C LEU A 627 14.77 -2.38 31.69
N LYS A 628 14.21 -1.65 30.72
CA LYS A 628 14.07 -0.19 30.79
C LYS A 628 13.26 0.29 32.01
N LEU A 629 12.38 -0.56 32.54
CA LEU A 629 11.64 -0.27 33.78
C LEU A 629 12.33 -0.83 35.02
N PHE A 630 13.14 -1.88 34.92
CA PHE A 630 13.64 -2.65 36.08
C PHE A 630 15.16 -2.62 36.29
N ALA A 631 15.94 -1.99 35.40
CA ALA A 631 17.41 -2.05 35.39
C ALA A 631 18.06 -1.61 36.73
N GLU A 632 17.46 -0.62 37.38
CA GLU A 632 17.94 -0.03 38.63
C GLU A 632 17.20 -0.54 39.86
N ALA A 633 16.44 -1.64 39.75
CA ALA A 633 15.79 -2.26 40.90
C ALA A 633 16.81 -2.62 42.00
N LEU A 634 16.44 -2.35 43.25
CA LEU A 634 17.27 -2.67 44.41
C LEU A 634 17.49 -4.18 44.56
N PRO A 635 18.62 -4.61 45.16
CA PRO A 635 18.86 -6.01 45.49
C PRO A 635 17.70 -6.69 46.24
N GLY A 636 17.30 -7.87 45.77
CA GLY A 636 16.19 -8.62 46.36
C GLY A 636 14.78 -8.11 46.04
N THR A 637 14.62 -7.22 45.05
CA THR A 637 13.30 -6.73 44.61
C THR A 637 12.42 -7.89 44.13
N ILE A 638 11.20 -7.97 44.66
CA ILE A 638 10.24 -9.01 44.26
C ILE A 638 9.44 -8.49 43.07
N ILE A 639 9.50 -9.19 41.94
CA ILE A 639 8.72 -8.90 40.74
C ILE A 639 7.56 -9.89 40.65
N VAL A 640 6.34 -9.42 40.90
CA VAL A 640 5.11 -10.20 40.73
C VAL A 640 4.69 -10.11 39.27
N CYS A 641 4.65 -11.24 38.56
CA CYS A 641 4.32 -11.27 37.15
C CYS A 641 3.50 -12.49 36.77
N ASP A 642 3.07 -12.53 35.51
CA ASP A 642 2.58 -13.77 34.91
C ASP A 642 3.76 -14.75 34.65
N ARG A 643 3.53 -15.81 33.88
CA ARG A 643 4.58 -16.79 33.54
C ARG A 643 5.20 -16.55 32.16
N TYR A 644 5.17 -15.32 31.66
CA TYR A 644 5.78 -15.02 30.37
C TYR A 644 7.31 -15.18 30.43
N SER A 645 7.87 -15.87 29.43
CA SER A 645 9.28 -16.26 29.42
C SER A 645 10.25 -15.08 29.40
N ALA A 646 9.81 -13.89 28.95
CA ALA A 646 10.62 -12.68 29.02
C ALA A 646 10.96 -12.30 30.47
N TYR A 647 10.08 -12.54 31.44
CA TYR A 647 10.37 -12.25 32.85
C TYR A 647 11.41 -13.20 33.44
N LYS A 648 11.37 -14.48 33.05
CA LYS A 648 12.43 -15.44 33.41
C LYS A 648 13.79 -15.00 32.88
N ARG A 649 13.84 -14.44 31.67
CA ARG A 649 15.06 -13.85 31.11
C ARG A 649 15.43 -12.54 31.80
N LEU A 650 14.47 -11.68 32.13
CA LEU A 650 14.68 -10.42 32.87
C LEU A 650 15.42 -10.67 34.18
N VAL A 651 14.97 -11.63 34.99
CA VAL A 651 15.64 -11.92 36.27
C VAL A 651 17.03 -12.51 36.08
N ARG A 652 17.28 -13.29 35.02
CA ARG A 652 18.67 -13.70 34.69
C ARG A 652 19.57 -12.52 34.35
N LEU A 653 19.03 -11.49 33.69
CA LEU A 653 19.77 -10.27 33.36
C LEU A 653 20.00 -9.38 34.59
N LEU A 654 19.05 -9.38 35.54
CA LEU A 654 19.15 -8.64 36.80
C LEU A 654 20.00 -9.35 37.87
N GLY A 655 20.21 -10.66 37.74
CA GLY A 655 20.94 -11.47 38.72
C GLY A 655 20.26 -11.47 40.08
N ASP A 656 21.04 -11.37 41.15
CA ASP A 656 20.56 -11.33 42.54
C ASP A 656 19.70 -10.10 42.88
N LYS A 657 19.54 -9.17 41.92
CA LYS A 657 18.70 -8.00 42.11
C LYS A 657 17.21 -8.32 42.19
N ALA A 658 16.74 -9.40 41.57
CA ALA A 658 15.31 -9.64 41.44
C ALA A 658 14.88 -11.07 41.73
N ILE A 659 13.72 -11.22 42.35
CA ILE A 659 13.08 -12.51 42.64
C ILE A 659 11.71 -12.53 41.94
N LEU A 660 11.44 -13.55 41.11
CA LEU A 660 10.12 -13.68 40.46
C LEU A 660 9.10 -14.33 41.37
N ALA A 661 7.97 -13.67 41.56
CA ALA A 661 6.77 -14.24 42.14
C ALA A 661 5.72 -14.45 41.04
N TYR A 662 5.35 -15.70 40.78
CA TYR A 662 4.42 -16.03 39.70
C TYR A 662 2.96 -15.97 40.17
N CYS A 663 2.09 -15.46 39.28
CA CYS A 663 0.66 -15.33 39.53
C CYS A 663 -0.07 -16.69 39.60
N TRP A 664 -0.67 -17.00 40.75
CA TRP A 664 -1.47 -18.21 40.97
C TRP A 664 -2.77 -18.20 40.16
N ALA A 665 -3.40 -17.04 39.94
CA ALA A 665 -4.60 -16.95 39.09
C ALA A 665 -4.33 -17.45 37.67
N HIS A 666 -3.14 -17.17 37.11
CA HIS A 666 -2.72 -17.74 35.84
C HIS A 666 -2.52 -19.25 35.95
N GLN A 667 -1.98 -19.78 37.05
CA GLN A 667 -1.72 -21.22 37.19
C GLN A 667 -3.04 -21.98 37.29
N ARG A 668 -3.99 -21.42 38.02
CA ARG A 668 -5.37 -21.89 38.09
C ARG A 668 -6.05 -21.90 36.72
N ARG A 669 -5.75 -20.89 35.87
CA ARG A 669 -6.29 -20.81 34.50
C ARG A 669 -5.80 -21.95 33.62
N ASP A 670 -4.54 -22.39 33.75
CA ASP A 670 -4.01 -23.53 32.99
C ASP A 670 -4.85 -24.81 33.18
N PHE A 671 -5.32 -25.07 34.42
CA PHE A 671 -6.19 -26.21 34.72
C PHE A 671 -7.59 -26.06 34.11
N ILE A 672 -8.14 -24.85 34.12
CA ILE A 672 -9.43 -24.55 33.49
C ILE A 672 -9.34 -24.70 31.97
N ASP A 673 -8.28 -24.15 31.38
CA ASP A 673 -8.02 -24.20 29.95
C ASP A 673 -7.72 -25.63 29.50
N ALA A 674 -7.14 -26.49 30.34
CA ALA A 674 -6.97 -27.91 30.04
C ALA A 674 -8.32 -28.64 29.89
N ALA A 675 -9.31 -28.32 30.73
CA ALA A 675 -10.65 -28.91 30.66
C ALA A 675 -11.60 -28.22 29.66
N ALA A 676 -11.23 -27.07 29.10
CA ALA A 676 -12.06 -26.35 28.14
C ALA A 676 -12.39 -27.21 26.91
N GLY A 677 -13.69 -27.48 26.73
CA GLY A 677 -14.20 -28.33 25.66
C GLY A 677 -13.96 -29.83 25.85
N GLN A 678 -13.56 -30.28 27.04
CA GLN A 678 -13.26 -31.68 27.35
C GLN A 678 -14.03 -32.16 28.59
N PRO A 679 -15.27 -32.68 28.44
CA PRO A 679 -16.10 -33.13 29.57
C PRO A 679 -15.40 -34.13 30.49
N ARG A 680 -14.59 -35.04 29.94
CA ARG A 680 -13.81 -36.03 30.72
C ARG A 680 -12.85 -35.40 31.74
N LEU A 681 -12.48 -34.13 31.55
CA LEU A 681 -11.53 -33.40 32.40
C LEU A 681 -12.20 -32.44 33.39
N GLU A 682 -13.53 -32.32 33.39
CA GLU A 682 -14.23 -31.38 34.29
C GLU A 682 -13.96 -31.72 35.76
N GLN A 683 -14.11 -32.99 36.15
CA GLN A 683 -13.87 -33.43 37.54
C GLN A 683 -12.41 -33.29 37.95
N TRP A 684 -11.48 -33.66 37.06
CA TRP A 684 -10.04 -33.48 37.27
C TRP A 684 -9.69 -32.00 37.50
N CYS A 685 -10.20 -31.11 36.64
CA CYS A 685 -10.04 -29.67 36.76
C CYS A 685 -10.60 -29.13 38.07
N GLN A 686 -11.83 -29.51 38.45
CA GLN A 686 -12.45 -29.11 39.72
C GLN A 686 -11.59 -29.54 40.92
N GLY A 687 -11.03 -30.75 40.88
CA GLY A 687 -10.12 -31.24 41.91
C GLY A 687 -8.86 -30.36 42.05
N TRP A 688 -8.24 -29.97 40.94
CA TRP A 688 -7.05 -29.10 40.96
C TRP A 688 -7.38 -27.66 41.36
N VAL A 689 -8.46 -27.10 40.84
CA VAL A 689 -8.95 -25.76 41.21
C VAL A 689 -9.31 -25.71 42.70
N GLY A 690 -9.92 -26.76 43.25
CA GLY A 690 -10.24 -26.89 44.67
C GLY A 690 -8.98 -26.94 45.55
N ARG A 691 -7.95 -27.69 45.13
CA ARG A 691 -6.64 -27.71 45.81
C ARG A 691 -5.99 -26.32 45.85
N ILE A 692 -5.99 -25.61 44.72
CA ILE A 692 -5.49 -24.22 44.66
C ILE A 692 -6.31 -23.30 45.57
N ALA A 693 -7.64 -23.42 45.57
CA ALA A 693 -8.51 -22.63 46.46
C ALA A 693 -8.16 -22.83 47.94
N ALA A 694 -7.86 -24.08 48.35
CA ALA A 694 -7.41 -24.38 49.69
C ALA A 694 -6.06 -23.70 50.04
N ILE A 695 -5.13 -23.58 49.09
CA ILE A 695 -3.88 -22.80 49.30
C ILE A 695 -4.20 -21.33 49.56
N TYR A 696 -5.11 -20.72 48.80
CA TYR A 696 -5.54 -19.34 49.07
C TYR A 696 -6.20 -19.18 50.46
N ASP A 697 -7.06 -20.12 50.86
CA ASP A 697 -7.69 -20.10 52.18
C ASP A 697 -6.66 -20.19 53.31
N LEU A 698 -5.70 -21.11 53.18
CA LEU A 698 -4.61 -21.26 54.14
C LEU A 698 -3.71 -20.03 54.20
N ASN A 699 -3.42 -19.40 53.05
CA ASN A 699 -2.65 -18.17 53.03
C ASN A 699 -3.42 -16.99 53.66
N ARG A 700 -4.72 -16.85 53.36
CA ARG A 700 -5.58 -15.84 54.02
C ARG A 700 -5.59 -16.01 55.53
N GLU A 701 -5.70 -17.25 56.02
CA GLU A 701 -5.65 -17.53 57.45
C GLU A 701 -4.28 -17.20 58.05
N ARG A 702 -3.19 -17.58 57.36
CA ARG A 702 -1.82 -17.24 57.77
C ARG A 702 -1.62 -15.74 57.91
N LEU A 703 -2.12 -14.94 56.96
CA LEU A 703 -1.94 -13.49 56.92
C LEU A 703 -2.69 -12.76 58.04
N LYS A 704 -3.74 -13.33 58.64
CA LYS A 704 -4.39 -12.76 59.85
C LYS A 704 -3.43 -12.65 61.05
N HIS A 705 -2.39 -13.46 61.07
CA HIS A 705 -1.38 -13.48 62.12
C HIS A 705 -0.05 -12.83 61.71
N TYR A 706 0.02 -12.28 60.50
CA TYR A 706 1.22 -11.63 59.99
C TYR A 706 1.32 -10.20 60.51
N ASP A 707 2.46 -9.87 61.11
CA ASP A 707 2.78 -8.53 61.58
C ASP A 707 4.07 -8.05 60.92
N PRO A 708 4.00 -7.16 59.90
CA PRO A 708 5.18 -6.70 59.18
C PRO A 708 6.18 -5.94 60.06
N GLY A 709 5.77 -5.42 61.23
CA GLY A 709 6.65 -4.71 62.16
C GLY A 709 7.50 -5.63 63.04
N ARG A 710 7.23 -6.94 63.07
CA ARG A 710 7.95 -7.89 63.93
C ARG A 710 9.06 -8.63 63.18
N LYS A 711 10.30 -8.52 63.70
CA LYS A 711 11.43 -9.36 63.27
C LYS A 711 11.14 -10.86 63.39
N ARG A 712 10.44 -11.28 64.47
CA ARG A 712 10.06 -12.67 64.71
C ARG A 712 8.54 -12.80 64.81
N GLN A 713 7.95 -13.50 63.85
CA GLN A 713 6.51 -13.72 63.80
C GLN A 713 6.02 -14.63 64.94
N THR A 714 4.73 -14.50 65.28
CA THR A 714 4.07 -15.22 66.38
C THR A 714 4.07 -16.75 66.17
N ALA A 715 3.86 -17.51 67.25
CA ALA A 715 3.70 -18.96 67.17
C ALA A 715 2.50 -19.36 66.29
N ALA A 716 1.42 -18.58 66.33
CA ALA A 716 0.24 -18.74 65.48
C ALA A 716 0.59 -18.63 64.00
N PHE A 717 1.32 -17.57 63.60
CA PHE A 717 1.81 -17.43 62.24
C PHE A 717 2.68 -18.62 61.81
N ARG A 718 3.64 -19.05 62.64
CA ARG A 718 4.51 -20.21 62.31
C ARG A 718 3.72 -21.51 62.17
N LYS A 719 2.68 -21.72 62.99
CA LYS A 719 1.77 -22.88 62.87
C LYS A 719 0.99 -22.83 61.56
N ALA A 720 0.41 -21.68 61.22
CA ALA A 720 -0.30 -21.49 59.95
C ALA A 720 0.61 -21.66 58.73
N THR A 721 1.85 -21.14 58.79
CA THR A 721 2.87 -21.32 57.75
C THR A 721 3.24 -22.79 57.56
N ARG A 722 3.43 -23.58 58.63
CA ARG A 722 3.67 -25.03 58.51
C ARG A 722 2.50 -25.76 57.84
N LYS A 723 1.26 -25.38 58.17
CA LYS A 723 0.06 -25.96 57.56
C LYS A 723 0.00 -25.65 56.05
N LEU A 724 0.31 -24.41 55.67
CA LEU A 724 0.40 -23.99 54.27
C LEU A 724 1.51 -24.74 53.51
N LYS A 725 2.73 -24.82 54.06
CA LYS A 725 3.85 -25.56 53.45
C LYS A 725 3.48 -27.02 53.20
N LYS A 726 2.92 -27.71 54.20
CA LYS A 726 2.45 -29.09 54.07
C LYS A 726 1.37 -29.26 52.99
N ALA A 727 0.50 -28.27 52.80
CA ALA A 727 -0.52 -28.32 51.75
C ALA A 727 0.07 -28.09 50.35
N LEU A 728 1.08 -27.22 50.23
CA LEU A 728 1.84 -27.02 48.99
C LEU A 728 2.64 -28.27 48.63
N ASP A 729 3.34 -28.89 49.59
CA ASP A 729 4.11 -30.12 49.35
C ASP A 729 3.20 -31.21 48.77
N ARG A 730 2.07 -31.48 49.42
CA ARG A 730 1.05 -32.43 48.91
C ARG A 730 0.53 -32.09 47.52
N LEU A 731 0.36 -30.79 47.22
CA LEU A 731 -0.12 -30.33 45.93
C LEU A 731 0.92 -30.60 44.83
N PHE A 732 2.21 -30.41 45.12
CA PHE A 732 3.30 -30.68 44.17
C PHE A 732 3.58 -32.18 44.04
N ASP A 733 3.60 -32.94 45.14
CA ASP A 733 3.78 -34.41 45.11
C ASP A 733 2.69 -35.07 44.25
N GLN A 734 1.43 -34.61 44.40
CA GLN A 734 0.31 -35.07 43.57
C GLN A 734 0.52 -34.72 42.08
N ALA A 735 1.09 -33.55 41.79
CA ALA A 735 1.31 -33.11 40.42
C ALA A 735 2.42 -33.94 39.74
N GLU A 736 3.46 -34.29 40.48
CA GLU A 736 4.54 -35.17 40.00
C GLU A 736 4.03 -36.58 39.75
N SER A 737 3.27 -37.14 40.70
CA SER A 737 2.66 -38.46 40.56
C SER A 737 1.71 -38.54 39.36
N GLU A 738 0.78 -37.58 39.21
CA GLU A 738 -0.15 -37.60 38.08
C GLU A 738 0.57 -37.37 36.74
N LEU A 739 1.62 -36.55 36.71
CA LEU A 739 2.36 -36.27 35.48
C LEU A 739 3.12 -37.50 34.97
N ALA A 740 3.63 -38.36 35.86
CA ALA A 740 4.39 -39.55 35.50
C ALA A 740 3.58 -40.55 34.66
N ASP A 741 2.26 -40.61 34.90
CA ASP A 741 1.34 -41.55 34.24
C ASP A 741 0.70 -40.97 32.96
N LEU A 742 1.00 -39.71 32.61
CA LEU A 742 0.35 -39.01 31.50
C LEU A 742 1.23 -38.93 30.25
N PRO A 743 0.65 -39.13 29.05
CA PRO A 743 1.36 -38.88 27.80
C PRO A 743 1.81 -37.43 27.66
N ASP A 744 2.97 -37.21 27.04
CA ASP A 744 3.57 -35.88 26.88
C ASP A 744 2.69 -34.85 26.14
N HIS A 745 1.77 -35.29 25.30
CA HIS A 745 0.88 -34.42 24.53
C HIS A 745 -0.46 -34.16 25.24
N ALA A 746 -0.72 -34.79 26.39
CA ALA A 746 -1.94 -34.60 27.16
C ALA A 746 -2.08 -33.16 27.67
N ARG A 747 -3.31 -32.65 27.70
CA ARG A 747 -3.59 -31.27 28.16
C ARG A 747 -3.33 -31.16 29.66
N GLU A 748 -3.68 -32.22 30.39
CA GLU A 748 -3.40 -32.47 31.79
C GLU A 748 -1.89 -32.33 32.07
N ALA A 749 -1.06 -33.05 31.30
CA ALA A 749 0.39 -33.03 31.43
C ALA A 749 1.01 -31.64 31.21
N ARG A 750 0.41 -30.80 30.35
CA ARG A 750 0.86 -29.42 30.13
C ARG A 750 0.59 -28.53 31.34
N ALA A 751 -0.59 -28.63 31.94
CA ALA A 751 -0.95 -27.84 33.13
C ALA A 751 -0.12 -28.24 34.36
N LEU A 752 0.10 -29.55 34.56
CA LEU A 752 0.93 -30.07 35.65
C LEU A 752 2.40 -29.70 35.49
N ARG A 753 2.98 -29.83 34.28
CA ARG A 753 4.34 -29.33 34.02
C ARG A 753 4.46 -27.83 34.25
N SER A 754 3.47 -27.04 33.85
CA SER A 754 3.44 -25.60 34.13
C SER A 754 3.52 -25.35 35.64
N LEU A 755 2.72 -26.05 36.45
CA LEU A 755 2.76 -25.94 37.90
C LEU A 755 4.14 -26.27 38.48
N LEU A 756 4.74 -27.38 38.05
CA LEU A 756 6.04 -27.87 38.56
C LEU A 756 7.22 -26.97 38.13
N ASN A 757 7.26 -26.56 36.86
CA ASN A 757 8.32 -25.69 36.31
C ASN A 757 8.40 -24.32 36.98
N HIS A 758 7.32 -23.89 37.66
CA HIS A 758 7.21 -22.59 38.30
C HIS A 758 7.07 -22.69 39.82
N ARG A 759 7.34 -23.87 40.42
CA ARG A 759 7.22 -24.14 41.86
C ARG A 759 7.87 -23.08 42.74
N GLU A 760 9.13 -22.75 42.47
CA GLU A 760 9.90 -21.77 43.25
C GLU A 760 9.22 -20.40 43.26
N GLY A 761 8.89 -19.85 42.08
CA GLY A 761 8.25 -18.54 41.96
C GLY A 761 6.81 -18.50 42.48
N LEU A 762 6.07 -19.61 42.37
CA LEU A 762 4.73 -19.74 42.96
C LEU A 762 4.77 -19.77 44.49
N CYS A 763 5.90 -20.15 45.11
CA CYS A 763 6.03 -20.26 46.56
C CYS A 763 6.65 -19.03 47.25
N VAL A 764 7.08 -18.00 46.50
CA VAL A 764 7.73 -16.80 47.08
C VAL A 764 6.91 -16.15 48.19
N PHE A 765 5.59 -16.10 48.06
CA PHE A 765 4.71 -15.52 49.08
C PHE A 765 4.78 -16.24 50.44
N VAL A 766 5.23 -17.49 50.47
CA VAL A 766 5.37 -18.26 51.70
C VAL A 766 6.49 -17.69 52.57
N ASP A 767 7.66 -17.44 51.97
CA ASP A 767 8.83 -16.91 52.67
C ASP A 767 8.85 -15.37 52.72
N LYS A 768 8.13 -14.71 51.80
CA LYS A 768 7.92 -13.25 51.75
C LYS A 768 6.41 -12.95 51.87
N PRO A 769 5.83 -12.90 53.08
CA PRO A 769 4.38 -12.82 53.27
C PRO A 769 3.71 -11.54 52.75
N GLN A 770 4.48 -10.48 52.54
CA GLN A 770 4.02 -9.25 51.89
C GLN A 770 3.71 -9.42 50.40
N THR A 771 4.18 -10.50 49.77
CA THR A 771 3.99 -10.75 48.34
C THR A 771 2.58 -11.28 48.08
N PRO A 772 1.78 -10.63 47.22
CA PRO A 772 0.49 -11.16 46.83
C PRO A 772 0.65 -12.43 45.99
N MET A 773 -0.31 -13.35 46.07
CA MET A 773 -0.33 -14.56 45.24
C MET A 773 -0.67 -14.27 43.77
N ASP A 774 -1.26 -13.11 43.48
CA ASP A 774 -1.78 -12.73 42.17
C ASP A 774 -1.21 -11.40 41.68
N ASN A 775 -1.16 -11.24 40.36
CA ASN A 775 -0.72 -10.02 39.69
C ASN A 775 -1.86 -9.02 39.39
N ASN A 776 -2.93 -9.06 40.18
CA ASN A 776 -4.15 -8.29 39.91
C ASN A 776 -3.92 -6.77 39.87
N GLU A 777 -2.88 -6.27 40.55
CA GLU A 777 -2.57 -4.84 40.60
C GLU A 777 -2.11 -4.32 39.23
N ALA A 778 -1.16 -4.99 38.59
CA ALA A 778 -0.75 -4.64 37.23
C ALA A 778 -1.90 -4.83 36.22
N GLU A 779 -2.66 -5.93 36.32
CA GLU A 779 -3.82 -6.17 35.44
C GLU A 779 -4.87 -5.06 35.56
N ARG A 780 -5.12 -4.58 36.79
CA ARG A 780 -6.08 -3.49 37.06
C ARG A 780 -5.61 -2.19 36.44
N ILE A 781 -4.34 -1.83 36.64
CA ILE A 781 -3.74 -0.61 36.10
C ILE A 781 -3.71 -0.64 34.57
N LEU A 782 -3.35 -1.78 33.95
CA LEU A 782 -3.31 -1.96 32.50
C LEU A 782 -4.67 -1.88 31.81
N ARG A 783 -5.76 -2.13 32.53
CA ARG A 783 -7.12 -2.12 31.96
C ARG A 783 -7.46 -0.78 31.32
N ALA A 784 -7.08 0.32 31.95
CA ALA A 784 -7.42 1.65 31.46
C ALA A 784 -6.64 2.02 30.17
N PRO A 785 -5.30 1.86 30.10
CA PRO A 785 -4.55 1.94 28.85
C PRO A 785 -5.07 0.99 27.75
N ALA A 786 -5.48 -0.24 28.10
CA ALA A 786 -6.02 -1.19 27.13
C ALA A 786 -7.37 -0.72 26.51
N ILE A 787 -8.22 -0.06 27.30
CA ILE A 787 -9.44 0.61 26.81
C ILE A 787 -9.05 1.81 25.93
N GLY A 788 -8.13 2.64 26.40
CA GLY A 788 -7.63 3.79 25.63
C GLY A 788 -7.08 3.39 24.27
N ARG A 789 -6.30 2.30 24.21
CA ARG A 789 -5.84 1.67 22.96
C ARG A 789 -7.00 1.25 22.06
N GLY A 790 -8.06 0.67 22.62
CA GLY A 790 -9.25 0.28 21.86
C GLY A 790 -9.96 1.47 21.22
N LEU A 791 -9.96 2.62 21.89
CA LEU A 791 -10.57 3.86 21.39
C LEU A 791 -9.66 4.60 20.39
N SER A 792 -8.36 4.68 20.66
CA SER A 792 -7.39 5.43 19.84
C SER A 792 -6.72 4.61 18.73
N HIS A 793 -6.83 3.28 18.79
CA HIS A 793 -6.08 2.32 17.98
C HIS A 793 -4.54 2.35 18.21
N GLY A 794 -4.11 2.80 19.39
CA GLY A 794 -2.69 2.94 19.74
C GLY A 794 -2.17 4.36 19.51
N SER A 795 -0.96 4.47 18.99
CA SER A 795 -0.23 5.71 18.70
C SER A 795 0.10 5.82 17.21
N ASP A 796 0.04 7.02 16.64
CA ASP A 796 0.39 7.23 15.23
C ASP A 796 1.91 7.32 15.03
N SER A 797 2.64 7.90 15.99
CA SER A 797 4.08 8.12 15.92
C SER A 797 4.83 7.59 17.15
N GLU A 798 6.14 7.41 17.02
CA GLU A 798 7.03 7.07 18.14
C GLU A 798 6.98 8.15 19.23
N ASP A 799 6.99 9.43 18.83
CA ASP A 799 6.79 10.55 19.76
C ASP A 799 5.43 10.49 20.47
N GLY A 800 4.38 10.07 19.75
CA GLY A 800 3.05 9.86 20.32
C GLY A 800 3.02 8.69 21.31
N ALA A 801 3.81 7.64 21.05
CA ALA A 801 3.98 6.52 21.98
C ALA A 801 4.74 6.96 23.24
N ARG A 802 5.84 7.72 23.10
CA ARG A 802 6.59 8.29 24.23
C ARG A 802 5.72 9.20 25.09
N PHE A 803 4.97 10.11 24.48
CA PHE A 803 3.97 10.94 25.17
C PHE A 803 2.96 10.09 25.95
N THR A 804 2.45 9.02 25.35
CA THR A 804 1.48 8.12 25.99
C THR A 804 2.08 7.44 27.21
N ALA A 805 3.29 6.88 27.08
CA ALA A 805 3.99 6.21 28.18
C ALA A 805 4.22 7.16 29.37
N ILE A 806 4.77 8.36 29.12
CA ILE A 806 5.05 9.37 30.14
C ILE A 806 3.75 9.83 30.81
N MET A 807 2.78 10.30 30.02
CA MET A 807 1.57 10.88 30.59
C MET A 807 0.71 9.85 31.33
N TYR A 808 0.62 8.62 30.83
CA TYR A 808 -0.14 7.59 31.53
C TYR A 808 0.55 7.21 32.84
N SER A 809 1.89 7.26 32.92
CA SER A 809 2.64 7.01 34.15
C SER A 809 2.35 8.08 35.20
N VAL A 810 2.44 9.35 34.80
CA VAL A 810 2.11 10.50 35.67
C VAL A 810 0.66 10.41 36.14
N VAL A 811 -0.30 10.30 35.22
CA VAL A 811 -1.73 10.26 35.56
C VAL A 811 -2.10 9.06 36.42
N SER A 812 -1.57 7.86 36.11
CA SER A 812 -1.87 6.66 36.90
C SER A 812 -1.26 6.74 38.30
N THR A 813 -0.08 7.35 38.43
CA THR A 813 0.56 7.62 39.73
C THR A 813 -0.26 8.61 40.56
N LEU A 814 -0.76 9.69 39.96
CA LEU A 814 -1.64 10.65 40.64
C LEU A 814 -2.95 9.99 41.11
N LEU A 815 -3.63 9.25 40.23
CA LEU A 815 -4.87 8.54 40.55
C LEU A 815 -4.67 7.50 41.65
N MET A 816 -3.56 6.76 41.61
CA MET A 816 -3.21 5.78 42.64
C MET A 816 -3.06 6.41 44.02
N ASN A 817 -2.58 7.66 44.08
CA ASN A 817 -2.37 8.40 45.33
C ASN A 817 -3.56 9.29 45.74
N GLY A 818 -4.68 9.22 45.01
CA GLY A 818 -5.90 9.97 45.29
C GLY A 818 -5.83 11.46 44.92
N ILE A 819 -4.90 11.86 44.04
CA ILE A 819 -4.69 13.25 43.63
C ILE A 819 -5.67 13.62 42.49
N ASP A 820 -6.34 14.78 42.60
CA ASP A 820 -7.14 15.37 41.52
C ASP A 820 -6.22 15.75 40.35
N VAL A 821 -6.33 14.96 39.28
CA VAL A 821 -5.47 15.08 38.10
C VAL A 821 -5.66 16.42 37.39
N LEU A 822 -6.89 16.95 37.29
CA LEU A 822 -7.13 18.19 36.55
C LEU A 822 -6.53 19.38 37.29
N ARG A 823 -6.79 19.48 38.60
CA ARG A 823 -6.22 20.53 39.45
C ARG A 823 -4.71 20.48 39.50
N TRP A 824 -4.15 19.28 39.65
CA TRP A 824 -2.71 19.08 39.65
C TRP A 824 -2.10 19.49 38.29
N LEU A 825 -2.73 19.15 37.17
CA LEU A 825 -2.27 19.55 35.83
C LEU A 825 -2.31 21.07 35.64
N GLU A 826 -3.37 21.74 36.11
CA GLU A 826 -3.46 23.20 36.07
C GLU A 826 -2.33 23.86 36.87
N ALA A 827 -2.08 23.39 38.09
CA ALA A 827 -0.99 23.89 38.93
C ALA A 827 0.39 23.63 38.30
N TRP A 828 0.63 22.40 37.81
CA TRP A 828 1.90 22.03 37.18
C TRP A 828 2.20 22.88 35.95
N LEU A 829 1.22 23.03 35.06
CA LEU A 829 1.38 23.84 33.85
C LEU A 829 1.49 25.33 34.14
N THR A 830 0.90 25.81 35.24
CA THR A 830 1.10 27.19 35.73
C THR A 830 2.54 27.41 36.17
N ALA A 831 3.07 26.53 37.02
CA ALA A 831 4.46 26.59 37.45
C ALA A 831 5.44 26.47 36.27
N CYS A 832 5.11 25.63 35.28
CA CYS A 832 5.90 25.56 34.04
C CYS A 832 5.88 26.89 33.26
N ALA A 833 4.72 27.55 33.18
CA ALA A 833 4.59 28.82 32.48
C ALA A 833 5.35 29.96 33.18
N GLU A 834 5.33 29.97 34.52
CA GLU A 834 6.09 30.91 35.35
C GLU A 834 7.60 30.67 35.23
N ASN A 835 8.04 29.42 35.08
CA ASN A 835 9.43 29.06 34.80
C ASN A 835 9.82 29.13 33.31
N GLY A 836 9.22 30.06 32.56
CA GLY A 836 9.58 30.30 31.15
C GLY A 836 9.23 29.17 30.18
N GLY A 837 8.22 28.35 30.50
CA GLY A 837 7.80 27.20 29.68
C GLY A 837 8.66 25.95 29.88
N LYS A 838 9.31 25.82 31.04
CA LYS A 838 10.14 24.68 31.43
C LYS A 838 9.62 24.05 32.73
N PRO A 839 9.88 22.77 33.01
CA PRO A 839 9.56 22.19 34.32
C PRO A 839 10.26 22.98 35.44
N PRO A 840 9.64 23.13 36.63
CA PRO A 840 10.32 23.66 37.83
C PRO A 840 11.54 22.80 38.20
N ASP A 841 12.57 23.43 38.77
CA ASP A 841 13.78 22.72 39.20
C ASP A 841 13.51 21.79 40.40
N ASP A 842 12.67 22.23 41.34
CA ASP A 842 12.20 21.39 42.46
C ASP A 842 10.92 20.63 42.09
N LEU A 843 11.06 19.30 42.00
CA LEU A 843 9.96 18.38 41.72
C LEU A 843 9.22 17.92 42.99
N SER A 844 9.75 18.18 44.18
CA SER A 844 9.19 17.70 45.44
C SER A 844 7.71 18.08 45.68
N PRO A 845 7.22 19.28 45.30
CA PRO A 845 5.82 19.66 45.48
C PRO A 845 4.85 18.97 44.51
N TRP A 846 5.38 18.17 43.58
CA TRP A 846 4.65 17.58 42.46
C TRP A 846 4.61 16.05 42.51
N LEU A 847 5.44 15.43 43.35
CA LEU A 847 5.52 13.98 43.55
C LEU A 847 4.74 13.56 44.81
N PRO A 848 3.78 12.62 44.73
CA PRO A 848 2.87 12.33 45.85
C PRO A 848 3.52 11.97 47.19
N TRP A 849 4.70 11.35 47.17
CA TRP A 849 5.45 10.95 48.37
C TRP A 849 6.35 12.05 48.95
N SER A 850 6.60 13.11 48.19
CA SER A 850 7.43 14.25 48.62
C SER A 850 6.61 15.49 48.96
N MET A 851 5.33 15.52 48.58
CA MET A 851 4.42 16.62 48.91
C MET A 851 4.26 16.80 50.42
N SER A 852 4.27 18.05 50.87
CA SER A 852 3.80 18.40 52.22
C SER A 852 2.32 18.03 52.38
N GLU A 853 1.86 17.81 53.60
CA GLU A 853 0.45 17.48 53.86
C GLU A 853 -0.49 18.60 53.36
N ALA A 854 -0.09 19.86 53.53
CA ALA A 854 -0.83 21.01 53.00
C ALA A 854 -0.95 20.95 51.47
N ARG A 855 0.15 20.68 50.77
CA ARG A 855 0.16 20.57 49.30
C ARG A 855 -0.66 19.38 48.83
N ARG A 856 -0.62 18.27 49.55
CA ARG A 856 -1.45 17.10 49.24
C ARG A 856 -2.94 17.42 49.41
N ARG A 857 -3.31 18.10 50.50
CA ARG A 857 -4.70 18.54 50.76
C ARG A 857 -5.24 19.44 49.66
N GLU A 858 -4.43 20.36 49.12
CA GLU A 858 -4.80 21.23 47.99
C GLU A 858 -5.30 20.42 46.77
N PHE A 859 -4.66 19.28 46.50
CA PHE A 859 -5.00 18.43 45.36
C PHE A 859 -5.97 17.29 45.68
N THR A 860 -6.25 16.99 46.95
CA THR A 860 -7.23 15.97 47.34
C THR A 860 -8.58 16.55 47.76
N ALA A 861 -8.65 17.84 48.12
CA ALA A 861 -9.84 18.45 48.69
C ALA A 861 -10.91 18.81 47.64
N ARG A 862 -11.77 17.84 47.32
CA ARG A 862 -13.24 18.04 47.28
C ARG A 862 -13.87 16.88 48.05
N GLY A 863 -14.02 17.11 49.35
CA GLY A 863 -14.48 16.19 50.39
C GLY A 863 -14.17 16.81 51.73
#